data_AF-A0A8R7QY94-F1
#
_entry.id   AF-A0A8R7QY94-F1
#
_cell.length_a   1.000
_cell.length_b   1.000
_cell.length_c   1.000
_cell.angle_alpha   90.00
_cell.angle_beta   90.00
_cell.angle_gamma   90.00
#
_symmetry.space_group_name_H-M   'P 1'
#
loop_
_entity.id
_entity.type
_entity.pdbx_description
1 polymer ?
#
loop_
_entity_poly.entity_id
_entity_poly.type
_entity_poly.pdbx_seq_one_letter_code
_entity_poly.pdbx_strand_id
1 'polypeptide(L)'
;MNNHLRAALSAARLRWAPGALDKSSRVPPCCAASWRHVQGSFPASGRVAPSDHRIQRRLYSAAPLHSEGETLVDEEEDEVDRKIRQMERRREVRAAQKTFMEYLHVTRGMCFSDAEHISKRSPVYLSKLLEEVKDALKEPPEGGTELVFRSKVKKRDMKDERVSKALVRLFQFNPVNEFEPFLESIGLRPSECSAFLPRDLMFLTDDEMLLGNFRLLCNYGIARRKIGRIYRDAMEVFSFGHGVLASKLKALEELGFSRTSVIKLVIATPVVLVRDPNVELKILEWLDDIGIQRDWISQFLSARKSYDWRKMVRVPQFFVNLGFTKEAVGKLVRQNPDFLLDGSGKMLFTVVLMMLKAGCGKKELYDLFMDFPNVSVEDFTSNLRRGMLFLAEIGISHEDVNKFVLSHGLILGSAPLKMPNSIVTNLNVGKRRLRKIILEDPKLLMSYTLGSKVSQLPKIDPFEASFNERKKFLKSIGFVEGSEDMKKALKTFRGKGDELQDRYEFLVNNTGLDPKDVVNMIKLAPQVLNQKIDVLESKISFLINHSGYTLSDMVAFPACLSFTVERTKVRIFMYNWLLERGLVTSRLALSTILACSDKYFMSYFVKKHPMGPEVWENYKREVAKAKNMPCS
;
A
#
# COMPACT_ATOMS: atom_id res chain seq x y z
N MET A 1 0.14 -18.56 -25.26
CA MET A 1 -0.97 -18.23 -24.33
C MET A 1 -2.21 -19.00 -24.78
N ASN A 2 -2.60 -20.05 -24.05
CA ASN A 2 -3.66 -20.99 -24.48
C ASN A 2 -5.03 -20.30 -24.62
N ASN A 3 -5.81 -20.67 -25.65
CA ASN A 3 -7.12 -20.08 -25.97
C ASN A 3 -8.11 -20.07 -24.78
N HIS A 4 -7.97 -21.01 -23.84
CA HIS A 4 -8.80 -21.11 -22.63
C HIS A 4 -8.54 -20.02 -21.58
N LEU A 5 -7.28 -19.52 -21.49
CA LEU A 5 -6.94 -18.40 -20.61
C LEU A 5 -7.47 -17.07 -21.17
N ARG A 6 -7.52 -16.92 -22.51
CA ARG A 6 -8.20 -15.79 -23.16
C ARG A 6 -9.70 -15.79 -22.91
N ALA A 7 -10.35 -16.97 -22.90
CA ALA A 7 -11.77 -17.09 -22.60
C ALA A 7 -12.13 -16.66 -21.15
N ALA A 8 -11.28 -16.99 -20.19
CA ALA A 8 -11.42 -16.52 -18.80
C ALA A 8 -11.26 -14.99 -18.69
N LEU A 9 -10.34 -14.40 -19.45
CA LEU A 9 -10.12 -12.95 -19.52
C LEU A 9 -11.27 -12.22 -20.24
N SER A 10 -11.85 -12.80 -21.30
CA SER A 10 -13.00 -12.22 -22.01
C SER A 10 -14.28 -12.23 -21.18
N ALA A 11 -14.45 -13.22 -20.29
CA ALA A 11 -15.58 -13.26 -19.37
C ALA A 11 -15.60 -12.06 -18.41
N ALA A 12 -14.43 -11.52 -18.01
CA ALA A 12 -14.33 -10.40 -17.08
C ALA A 12 -14.63 -9.01 -17.68
N ARG A 13 -14.97 -8.87 -18.98
CA ARG A 13 -15.09 -7.58 -19.70
C ARG A 13 -13.92 -6.61 -19.43
N LEU A 14 -12.71 -7.11 -19.21
CA LEU A 14 -11.52 -6.28 -19.09
C LEU A 14 -10.79 -6.31 -20.43
N ARG A 15 -11.00 -5.26 -21.25
CA ARG A 15 -10.17 -5.06 -22.45
C ARG A 15 -8.73 -4.86 -22.01
N TRP A 16 -7.84 -5.58 -22.68
CA TRP A 16 -6.41 -5.39 -22.58
C TRP A 16 -6.06 -4.03 -23.20
N ALA A 17 -5.61 -3.08 -22.37
CA ALA A 17 -4.99 -1.84 -22.82
C ALA A 17 -3.73 -1.61 -21.97
N PRO A 18 -2.52 -1.56 -22.58
CA PRO A 18 -1.32 -1.18 -21.87
C PRO A 18 -1.38 0.33 -21.61
N GLY A 19 -1.51 0.76 -20.34
CA GLY A 19 -1.41 2.19 -19.99
C GLY A 19 -2.11 2.68 -18.72
N ALA A 20 -2.98 1.90 -18.08
CA ALA A 20 -3.80 2.41 -16.96
C ALA A 20 -3.15 2.29 -15.56
N LEU A 21 -1.84 2.55 -15.43
CA LEU A 21 -1.15 2.63 -14.12
C LEU A 21 -0.80 4.06 -13.71
N ASP A 22 -1.16 5.06 -14.51
CA ASP A 22 -0.86 6.45 -14.22
C ASP A 22 -2.13 7.19 -13.77
N LYS A 23 -2.40 7.16 -12.46
CA LYS A 23 -3.19 8.17 -11.74
C LYS A 23 -3.05 7.97 -10.23
N SER A 24 -2.17 8.78 -9.66
CA SER A 24 -2.02 9.02 -8.23
C SER A 24 -3.30 9.61 -7.64
N SER A 25 -4.00 8.85 -6.81
CA SER A 25 -5.04 9.40 -5.91
C SER A 25 -4.40 9.71 -4.56
N ARG A 26 -4.16 11.00 -4.32
CA ARG A 26 -3.75 11.56 -3.02
C ARG A 26 -4.85 11.30 -1.98
N VAL A 27 -4.49 10.72 -0.83
CA VAL A 27 -5.32 10.66 0.38
C VAL A 27 -4.77 11.69 1.38
N PRO A 28 -5.60 12.50 2.07
CA PRO A 28 -5.11 13.50 3.03
C PRO A 28 -4.70 12.85 4.37
N PRO A 29 -3.86 13.51 5.18
CA PRO A 29 -3.35 12.96 6.43
C PRO A 29 -4.40 13.08 7.55
N CYS A 30 -4.76 11.97 8.18
CA CYS A 30 -5.51 11.97 9.44
C CYS A 30 -4.56 11.88 10.64
N CYS A 31 -4.89 12.70 11.63
CA CYS A 31 -4.11 13.05 12.81
C CYS A 31 -3.76 11.87 13.73
N ALA A 32 -2.57 11.97 14.31
CA ALA A 32 -2.08 11.09 15.38
C ALA A 32 -2.93 11.24 16.65
N ALA A 33 -3.49 10.13 17.13
CA ALA A 33 -4.02 10.01 18.49
C ALA A 33 -3.12 9.08 19.30
N SER A 34 -2.50 9.66 20.30
CA SER A 34 -1.70 9.03 21.35
C SER A 34 -2.51 7.98 22.12
N TRP A 35 -1.98 6.76 22.22
CA TRP A 35 -2.49 5.75 23.15
C TRP A 35 -1.42 5.38 24.17
N ARG A 36 -1.76 5.61 25.44
CA ARG A 36 -0.97 5.35 26.63
C ARG A 36 -0.91 3.86 26.94
N HIS A 37 0.24 3.47 27.50
CA HIS A 37 0.53 2.18 28.12
C HIS A 37 -0.56 1.68 29.08
N VAL A 38 -0.95 0.42 28.93
CA VAL A 38 -1.44 -0.42 30.03
C VAL A 38 -0.68 -1.75 29.98
N GLN A 39 0.13 -1.99 31.01
CA GLN A 39 0.83 -3.25 31.26
C GLN A 39 -0.17 -4.27 31.84
N GLY A 40 -0.22 -5.46 31.25
CA GLY A 40 -0.89 -6.63 31.81
C GLY A 40 -0.04 -7.87 31.55
N SER A 41 0.61 -8.36 32.59
CA SER A 41 1.47 -9.55 32.59
C SER A 41 0.63 -10.79 32.84
N PHE A 42 0.76 -11.85 32.04
CA PHE A 42 0.47 -13.23 32.46
C PHE A 42 1.37 -14.26 31.75
N PRO A 43 1.67 -15.41 32.40
CA PRO A 43 2.90 -16.16 32.19
C PRO A 43 2.82 -17.24 31.13
N ALA A 44 4.01 -17.62 30.64
CA ALA A 44 4.26 -18.72 29.73
C ALA A 44 4.10 -20.09 30.40
N SER A 45 3.55 -21.06 29.66
CA SER A 45 3.83 -22.47 29.86
C SER A 45 3.91 -23.14 28.49
N GLY A 46 5.08 -23.67 28.18
CA GLY A 46 5.35 -24.41 26.95
C GLY A 46 5.12 -25.90 27.13
N ARG A 47 4.68 -26.57 26.07
CA ARG A 47 5.04 -27.96 25.76
C ARG A 47 5.19 -28.13 24.26
N VAL A 48 6.31 -28.76 23.89
CA VAL A 48 6.70 -29.19 22.55
C VAL A 48 6.33 -30.67 22.39
N ALA A 49 5.69 -31.05 21.28
CA ALA A 49 5.75 -32.37 20.61
C ALA A 49 5.00 -32.28 19.24
N PRO A 50 5.11 -33.27 18.33
CA PRO A 50 6.01 -33.24 17.18
C PRO A 50 5.28 -33.08 15.82
N SER A 51 6.09 -32.84 14.80
CA SER A 51 5.77 -32.66 13.39
C SER A 51 4.98 -33.81 12.77
N ASP A 52 3.78 -33.49 12.26
CA ASP A 52 3.05 -34.29 11.30
C ASP A 52 2.35 -33.33 10.31
N HIS A 53 2.55 -33.55 9.01
CA HIS A 53 2.04 -32.67 7.94
C HIS A 53 0.51 -32.78 7.83
N ARG A 54 -0.22 -32.05 8.67
CA ARG A 54 -1.67 -31.85 8.54
C ARG A 54 -1.96 -30.49 7.93
N ILE A 55 -2.52 -30.52 6.72
CA ILE A 55 -3.25 -29.42 6.10
C ILE A 55 -4.28 -28.90 7.12
N GLN A 56 -4.00 -27.74 7.71
CA GLN A 56 -4.85 -27.12 8.72
C GLN A 56 -6.13 -26.64 8.04
N ARG A 57 -7.25 -27.32 8.31
CA ARG A 57 -8.58 -26.91 7.84
C ARG A 57 -8.94 -25.57 8.48
N ARG A 58 -9.41 -24.60 7.68
CA ARG A 58 -10.26 -23.52 8.21
C ARG A 58 -11.54 -24.19 8.72
N LEU A 59 -11.69 -24.28 10.04
CA LEU A 59 -12.88 -24.84 10.68
C LEU A 59 -14.03 -23.85 10.50
N TYR A 60 -14.71 -23.91 9.36
CA TYR A 60 -16.09 -23.47 9.29
C TYR A 60 -16.96 -24.56 9.90
N SER A 61 -16.92 -24.64 11.24
CA SER A 61 -17.91 -25.42 11.98
C SER A 61 -19.28 -24.78 11.76
N ALA A 62 -20.33 -25.58 11.58
CA ALA A 62 -21.72 -25.12 11.46
C ALA A 62 -22.30 -24.58 12.78
N ALA A 63 -21.44 -24.21 13.74
CA ALA A 63 -21.80 -23.60 15.01
C ALA A 63 -21.39 -22.12 15.01
N PRO A 64 -22.24 -21.19 15.51
CA PRO A 64 -21.94 -19.76 15.50
C PRO A 64 -20.79 -19.49 16.46
N LEU A 65 -19.59 -19.25 15.91
CA LEU A 65 -18.42 -18.81 16.65
C LEU A 65 -18.23 -17.33 16.39
N HIS A 66 -18.47 -16.52 17.41
CA HIS A 66 -17.97 -15.15 17.51
C HIS A 66 -16.45 -15.18 17.29
N SER A 67 -15.99 -14.66 16.15
CA SER A 67 -14.58 -14.40 15.93
C SER A 67 -14.27 -12.97 16.37
N GLU A 68 -13.36 -12.81 17.33
CA GLU A 68 -12.81 -11.54 17.84
C GLU A 68 -11.96 -10.77 16.81
N GLY A 69 -12.33 -10.81 15.52
CA GLY A 69 -11.74 -10.04 14.44
C GLY A 69 -12.73 -9.13 13.70
N GLU A 70 -14.01 -9.10 14.09
CA GLU A 70 -15.05 -8.26 13.47
C GLU A 70 -15.03 -6.78 13.93
N THR A 71 -14.04 -6.38 14.74
CA THR A 71 -14.05 -5.09 15.43
C THR A 71 -13.84 -3.85 14.57
N LEU A 72 -13.48 -3.97 13.28
CA LEU A 72 -13.31 -2.81 12.39
C LEU A 72 -14.41 -2.65 11.34
N VAL A 73 -15.25 -3.67 11.14
CA VAL A 73 -16.24 -3.64 10.05
C VAL A 73 -17.60 -3.23 10.60
N ASP A 74 -17.95 -3.58 11.83
CA ASP A 74 -19.16 -3.07 12.50
C ASP A 74 -19.14 -1.58 12.84
N GLU A 75 -17.99 -0.91 12.71
CA GLU A 75 -17.81 0.47 13.14
C GLU A 75 -18.72 1.49 12.44
N GLU A 76 -19.07 1.31 11.16
CA GLU A 76 -19.92 2.27 10.42
C GLU A 76 -21.42 2.12 10.70
N GLU A 77 -21.94 0.88 10.78
CA GLU A 77 -23.33 0.62 11.18
C GLU A 77 -23.50 0.96 12.67
N ASP A 78 -22.48 0.69 13.50
CA ASP A 78 -22.37 1.18 14.86
C ASP A 78 -22.15 2.69 14.94
N GLU A 79 -21.54 3.36 13.97
CA GLU A 79 -21.35 4.82 14.02
C GLU A 79 -22.64 5.55 13.68
N VAL A 80 -23.37 5.10 12.66
CA VAL A 80 -24.72 5.60 12.40
C VAL A 80 -25.62 5.27 13.59
N ASP A 81 -25.65 4.02 14.08
CA ASP A 81 -26.44 3.68 15.27
C ASP A 81 -25.98 4.40 16.54
N ARG A 82 -24.68 4.68 16.71
CA ARG A 82 -24.17 5.52 17.82
C ARG A 82 -24.63 6.95 17.66
N LYS A 83 -24.58 7.54 16.46
CA LYS A 83 -25.07 8.91 16.18
C LYS A 83 -26.59 8.98 16.39
N ILE A 84 -27.35 8.00 15.94
CA ILE A 84 -28.79 7.88 16.18
C ILE A 84 -29.06 7.77 17.68
N ARG A 85 -28.39 6.87 18.40
CA ARG A 85 -28.51 6.75 19.88
C ARG A 85 -28.06 8.01 20.61
N GLN A 86 -27.09 8.76 20.09
CA GLN A 86 -26.63 10.03 20.64
C GLN A 86 -27.65 11.16 20.40
N MET A 87 -28.33 11.14 19.25
CA MET A 87 -29.44 12.05 18.93
C MET A 87 -30.72 11.74 19.74
N GLU A 88 -31.08 10.46 19.90
CA GLU A 88 -32.19 9.97 20.73
C GLU A 88 -32.03 10.30 22.23
N ARG A 89 -30.82 10.64 22.68
CA ARG A 89 -30.55 11.12 24.04
C ARG A 89 -30.96 12.58 24.27
N ARG A 90 -31.21 13.36 23.21
CA ARG A 90 -31.70 14.74 23.32
C ARG A 90 -33.21 14.72 23.58
N ARG A 91 -33.66 15.37 24.66
CA ARG A 91 -35.07 15.36 25.10
C ARG A 91 -36.00 16.00 24.07
N GLU A 92 -35.54 17.06 23.43
CA GLU A 92 -36.24 17.78 22.35
C GLU A 92 -36.50 16.88 21.13
N VAL A 93 -35.59 15.96 20.81
CA VAL A 93 -35.77 14.97 19.74
C VAL A 93 -36.89 14.00 20.09
N ARG A 94 -37.04 13.61 21.36
CA ARG A 94 -38.14 12.73 21.79
C ARG A 94 -39.49 13.42 21.72
N ALA A 95 -39.54 14.71 22.08
CA ALA A 95 -40.75 15.52 21.93
C ALA A 95 -41.15 15.62 20.45
N ALA A 96 -40.19 15.88 19.56
CA ALA A 96 -40.40 15.90 18.12
C ALA A 96 -40.83 14.53 17.57
N GLN A 97 -40.18 13.44 17.97
CA GLN A 97 -40.54 12.06 17.63
C GLN A 97 -42.00 11.76 17.98
N LYS A 98 -42.40 12.04 19.23
CA LYS A 98 -43.76 11.81 19.70
C LYS A 98 -44.77 12.63 18.89
N THR A 99 -44.50 13.91 18.69
CA THR A 99 -45.40 14.82 17.96
C THR A 99 -45.54 14.39 16.49
N PHE A 100 -44.44 13.99 15.85
CA PHE A 100 -44.44 13.52 14.47
C PHE A 100 -45.14 12.16 14.32
N MET A 101 -44.93 11.24 15.27
CA MET A 101 -45.68 9.97 15.34
C MET A 101 -47.18 10.21 15.46
N GLU A 102 -47.61 11.13 16.34
CA GLU A 102 -49.02 11.49 16.52
C GLU A 102 -49.60 12.09 15.22
N TYR A 103 -48.85 12.95 14.52
CA TYR A 103 -49.26 13.45 13.21
C TYR A 103 -49.47 12.32 12.20
N LEU A 104 -48.50 11.42 12.04
CA LEU A 104 -48.60 10.30 11.11
C LEU A 104 -49.76 9.35 11.46
N HIS A 105 -49.96 9.06 12.74
CA HIS A 105 -51.00 8.12 13.16
C HIS A 105 -52.40 8.74 13.19
N VAL A 106 -52.58 9.86 13.89
CA VAL A 106 -53.88 10.47 14.18
C VAL A 106 -54.37 11.31 13.01
N THR A 107 -53.49 12.14 12.43
CA THR A 107 -53.88 13.05 11.34
C THR A 107 -53.86 12.38 9.98
N ARG A 108 -52.86 11.53 9.72
CA ARG A 108 -52.68 10.86 8.42
C ARG A 108 -53.26 9.44 8.35
N GLY A 109 -53.76 8.89 9.47
CA GLY A 109 -54.40 7.58 9.49
C GLY A 109 -53.46 6.39 9.31
N MET A 110 -52.15 6.59 9.46
CA MET A 110 -51.16 5.51 9.35
C MET A 110 -51.28 4.54 10.53
N CYS A 111 -50.96 3.26 10.32
CA CYS A 111 -50.89 2.28 11.41
C CYS A 111 -49.88 2.75 12.48
N PHE A 112 -50.23 2.61 13.76
CA PHE A 112 -49.38 3.03 14.87
C PHE A 112 -47.95 2.47 14.77
N SER A 113 -47.81 1.18 14.43
CA SER A 113 -46.49 0.55 14.32
C SER A 113 -45.63 1.13 13.19
N ASP A 114 -46.24 1.64 12.13
CA ASP A 114 -45.54 2.27 11.00
C ASP A 114 -45.16 3.72 11.36
N ALA A 115 -46.11 4.47 11.92
CA ALA A 115 -45.86 5.82 12.42
C ALA A 115 -44.77 5.86 13.51
N GLU A 116 -44.78 4.90 14.43
CA GLU A 116 -43.77 4.77 15.49
C GLU A 116 -42.40 4.44 14.90
N HIS A 117 -42.32 3.53 13.92
CA HIS A 117 -41.05 3.19 13.29
C HIS A 117 -40.47 4.36 12.50
N ILE A 118 -41.28 5.01 11.66
CA ILE A 118 -40.86 6.15 10.83
C ILE A 118 -40.34 7.26 11.74
N SER A 119 -41.14 7.69 12.71
CA SER A 119 -40.75 8.76 13.64
C SER A 119 -39.48 8.43 14.42
N LYS A 120 -39.29 7.20 14.90
CA LYS A 120 -38.08 6.84 15.66
C LYS A 120 -36.85 6.66 14.78
N ARG A 121 -37.01 6.27 13.51
CA ARG A 121 -35.90 5.87 12.63
C ARG A 121 -35.58 6.85 11.51
N SER A 122 -36.12 8.07 11.53
CA SER A 122 -35.78 9.17 10.61
C SER A 122 -35.09 10.37 11.31
N PRO A 123 -33.92 10.18 11.94
CA PRO A 123 -33.30 11.21 12.78
C PRO A 123 -32.75 12.42 12.02
N VAL A 124 -32.31 12.27 10.76
CA VAL A 124 -31.86 13.38 9.92
C VAL A 124 -33.05 14.22 9.50
N TYR A 125 -34.16 13.59 9.09
CA TYR A 125 -35.41 14.28 8.82
C TYR A 125 -35.95 15.00 10.06
N LEU A 126 -35.92 14.36 11.24
CA LEU A 126 -36.33 15.02 12.49
C LEU A 126 -35.44 16.20 12.85
N SER A 127 -34.14 16.13 12.54
CA SER A 127 -33.23 17.25 12.75
C SER A 127 -33.59 18.43 11.85
N LYS A 128 -33.96 18.17 10.59
CA LYS A 128 -34.48 19.18 9.64
C LYS A 128 -35.75 19.84 10.18
N LEU A 129 -36.71 19.05 10.67
CA LEU A 129 -37.92 19.58 11.31
C LEU A 129 -37.62 20.46 12.53
N LEU A 130 -36.67 20.04 13.39
CA LEU A 130 -36.27 20.81 14.56
C LEU A 130 -35.60 22.14 14.20
N GLU A 131 -34.83 22.19 13.11
CA GLU A 131 -34.25 23.42 12.59
C GLU A 131 -35.31 24.40 12.07
N GLU A 132 -36.38 23.89 11.46
CA GLU A 132 -37.53 24.72 11.02
C GLU A 132 -38.26 25.35 12.21
N VAL A 133 -38.29 24.70 13.37
CA VAL A 133 -38.88 25.22 14.62
C VAL A 133 -37.85 25.74 15.63
N LYS A 134 -36.65 26.11 15.19
CA LYS A 134 -35.55 26.52 16.08
C LYS A 134 -35.88 27.68 17.02
N ASP A 135 -36.81 28.55 16.65
CA ASP A 135 -37.24 29.65 17.52
C ASP A 135 -38.05 29.17 18.73
N ALA A 136 -38.71 28.01 18.62
CA ALA A 136 -39.36 27.36 19.75
C ALA A 136 -38.34 26.76 20.75
N LEU A 137 -37.09 26.51 20.30
CA LEU A 137 -35.99 26.00 21.12
C LEU A 137 -35.28 27.09 21.94
N LYS A 138 -35.43 28.36 21.58
CA LYS A 138 -34.84 29.50 22.32
C LYS A 138 -35.61 29.76 23.61
N GLU A 139 -34.91 30.03 24.71
CA GLU A 139 -35.60 30.52 25.92
C GLU A 139 -36.23 31.90 25.62
N PRO A 140 -37.42 32.20 26.18
CA PRO A 140 -38.01 33.53 26.02
C PRO A 140 -37.05 34.57 26.60
N PRO A 141 -36.95 35.79 26.02
CA PRO A 141 -36.18 36.86 26.64
C PRO A 141 -36.68 37.11 28.07
N GLU A 142 -35.76 37.35 29.00
CA GLU A 142 -35.96 37.45 30.47
C GLU A 142 -36.81 38.66 30.94
N GLY A 143 -37.80 39.10 30.15
CA GLY A 143 -38.56 40.34 30.36
C GLY A 143 -40.05 40.18 30.64
N GLY A 144 -40.49 39.05 31.20
CA GLY A 144 -41.90 38.82 31.57
C GLY A 144 -42.05 38.51 33.05
N THR A 145 -42.94 39.24 33.71
CA THR A 145 -43.23 39.32 35.16
C THR A 145 -43.75 38.01 35.77
N GLU A 146 -43.00 36.91 35.68
CA GLU A 146 -43.31 35.68 36.42
C GLU A 146 -42.08 34.78 36.62
N LEU A 147 -41.04 35.33 37.25
CA LEU A 147 -39.92 34.55 37.79
C LEU A 147 -40.34 33.84 39.08
N VAL A 148 -41.18 32.80 38.94
CA VAL A 148 -41.27 31.77 39.97
C VAL A 148 -40.06 30.85 39.80
N PHE A 149 -39.34 30.54 40.89
CA PHE A 149 -38.30 29.51 40.94
C PHE A 149 -38.86 28.17 40.43
N ARG A 150 -38.80 27.93 39.12
CA ARG A 150 -39.26 26.70 38.48
C ARG A 150 -38.10 25.71 38.45
N SER A 151 -38.36 24.48 38.88
CA SER A 151 -37.37 23.40 38.85
C SER A 151 -36.83 23.20 37.43
N LYS A 152 -35.57 22.73 37.30
CA LYS A 152 -34.95 22.40 36.01
C LYS A 152 -35.80 21.42 35.18
N VAL A 153 -36.60 20.58 35.83
CA VAL A 153 -37.52 19.63 35.18
C VAL A 153 -38.67 20.39 34.51
N LYS A 154 -39.35 21.28 35.24
CA LYS A 154 -40.50 22.05 34.72
C LYS A 154 -40.12 22.98 33.56
N LYS A 155 -38.90 23.56 33.59
CA LYS A 155 -38.37 24.34 32.45
C LYS A 155 -38.18 23.49 31.19
N ARG A 156 -37.71 22.24 31.34
CA ARG A 156 -37.53 21.31 30.21
C ARG A 156 -38.87 20.84 29.65
N ASP A 157 -39.84 20.51 30.50
CA ASP A 157 -41.18 20.09 30.06
C ASP A 157 -41.88 21.19 29.25
N MET A 158 -41.76 22.46 29.68
CA MET A 158 -42.28 23.60 28.93
C MET A 158 -41.58 23.79 27.57
N LYS A 159 -40.27 23.52 27.50
CA LYS A 159 -39.53 23.56 26.23
C LYS A 159 -40.03 22.48 25.27
N ASP A 160 -40.19 21.26 25.77
CA ASP A 160 -40.72 20.12 25.00
C ASP A 160 -42.15 20.45 24.48
N GLU A 161 -43.01 21.04 25.32
CA GLU A 161 -44.35 21.48 24.94
C GLU A 161 -44.34 22.59 23.87
N ARG A 162 -43.43 23.56 23.96
CA ARG A 162 -43.26 24.61 22.93
C ARG A 162 -42.85 24.03 21.59
N VAL A 163 -41.92 23.08 21.58
CA VAL A 163 -41.50 22.36 20.37
C VAL A 163 -42.66 21.59 19.77
N SER A 164 -43.40 20.82 20.58
CA SER A 164 -44.58 20.09 20.12
C SER A 164 -45.64 21.03 19.52
N LYS A 165 -45.97 22.14 20.18
CA LYS A 165 -46.93 23.12 19.66
C LYS A 165 -46.46 23.76 18.34
N ALA A 166 -45.18 24.07 18.22
CA ALA A 166 -44.62 24.62 16.99
C ALA A 166 -44.67 23.61 15.84
N LEU A 167 -44.34 22.34 16.09
CA LEU A 167 -44.42 21.27 15.10
C LEU A 167 -45.86 20.98 14.67
N VAL A 168 -46.82 20.94 15.61
CA VAL A 168 -48.25 20.80 15.27
C VAL A 168 -48.70 21.92 14.35
N ARG A 169 -48.32 23.18 14.63
CA ARG A 169 -48.61 24.31 13.73
C ARG A 169 -47.92 24.15 12.38
N LEU A 170 -46.65 23.75 12.36
CA LEU A 170 -45.91 23.52 11.11
C LEU A 170 -46.64 22.52 10.21
N PHE A 171 -47.06 21.38 10.76
CA PHE A 171 -47.76 20.32 10.03
C PHE A 171 -49.18 20.71 9.57
N GLN A 172 -49.84 21.64 10.27
CA GLN A 172 -51.16 22.16 9.86
C GLN A 172 -51.06 23.02 8.59
N PHE A 173 -50.00 23.80 8.45
CA PHE A 173 -49.82 24.71 7.31
C PHE A 173 -48.93 24.15 6.20
N ASN A 174 -48.12 23.13 6.50
CA ASN A 174 -47.18 22.51 5.57
C ASN A 174 -47.34 20.98 5.63
N PRO A 175 -48.09 20.37 4.70
CA PRO A 175 -48.20 18.92 4.62
C PRO A 175 -46.82 18.27 4.45
N VAL A 176 -46.56 17.22 5.21
CA VAL A 176 -45.29 16.49 5.15
C VAL A 176 -45.29 15.56 3.94
N ASN A 177 -44.22 15.60 3.14
CA ASN A 177 -43.93 14.50 2.22
C ASN A 177 -43.47 13.28 3.04
N GLU A 178 -44.37 12.32 3.22
CA GLU A 178 -44.19 11.15 4.07
C GLU A 178 -43.13 10.17 3.54
N PHE A 179 -42.80 10.23 2.24
CA PHE A 179 -41.79 9.36 1.62
C PHE A 179 -40.37 9.68 2.11
N GLU A 180 -40.02 10.95 2.31
CA GLU A 180 -38.68 11.34 2.79
C GLU A 180 -38.32 10.68 4.15
N PRO A 181 -39.12 10.83 5.23
CA PRO A 181 -38.86 10.16 6.50
C PRO A 181 -39.05 8.64 6.42
N PHE A 182 -39.95 8.14 5.59
CA PHE A 182 -40.12 6.68 5.41
C PHE A 182 -38.89 6.03 4.80
N LEU A 183 -38.35 6.58 3.71
CA LEU A 183 -37.15 6.05 3.04
C LEU A 183 -35.95 6.06 3.99
N GLU A 184 -35.77 7.12 4.77
CA GLU A 184 -34.75 7.17 5.82
C GLU A 184 -34.98 6.05 6.87
N SER A 185 -36.23 5.88 7.33
CA SER A 185 -36.59 4.90 8.37
C SER A 185 -36.36 3.45 7.97
N ILE A 186 -36.45 3.13 6.68
CA ILE A 186 -36.19 1.79 6.16
C ILE A 186 -34.71 1.58 5.83
N GLY A 187 -33.84 2.57 6.06
CA GLY A 187 -32.39 2.44 5.98
C GLY A 187 -31.74 2.98 4.71
N LEU A 188 -32.44 3.80 3.90
CA LEU A 188 -31.78 4.55 2.83
C LEU A 188 -30.95 5.69 3.44
N ARG A 189 -29.82 6.01 2.80
CA ARG A 189 -29.04 7.17 3.22
C ARG A 189 -29.79 8.45 2.83
N PRO A 190 -29.74 9.52 3.66
CA PRO A 190 -30.39 10.79 3.31
C PRO A 190 -29.98 11.36 1.95
N SER A 191 -28.72 11.14 1.53
CA SER A 191 -28.22 11.54 0.21
C SER A 191 -28.82 10.76 -0.95
N GLU A 192 -29.40 9.58 -0.69
CA GLU A 192 -30.06 8.73 -1.68
C GLU A 192 -31.57 8.98 -1.73
N CYS A 193 -32.21 9.39 -0.63
CA CYS A 193 -33.67 9.53 -0.53
C CYS A 193 -34.26 10.40 -1.64
N SER A 194 -33.62 11.52 -2.00
CA SER A 194 -34.11 12.43 -3.03
C SER A 194 -34.24 11.79 -4.42
N ALA A 195 -33.39 10.81 -4.75
CA ALA A 195 -33.45 10.09 -6.03
C ALA A 195 -34.65 9.12 -6.10
N PHE A 196 -35.27 8.82 -4.96
CA PHE A 196 -36.30 7.82 -4.78
C PHE A 196 -37.66 8.40 -4.38
N LEU A 197 -37.76 9.73 -4.25
CA LEU A 197 -39.04 10.40 -3.97
C LEU A 197 -39.96 10.32 -5.20
N PRO A 198 -41.23 9.93 -5.02
CA PRO A 198 -42.24 10.06 -6.07
C PRO A 198 -42.39 11.52 -6.51
N ARG A 199 -42.70 11.73 -7.79
CA ARG A 199 -42.94 13.08 -8.33
C ARG A 199 -44.31 13.63 -7.97
N ASP A 200 -45.31 12.76 -7.94
CA ASP A 200 -46.72 13.15 -7.87
C ASP A 200 -47.42 12.64 -6.60
N LEU A 201 -46.68 12.02 -5.67
CA LEU A 201 -47.21 11.49 -4.40
C LEU A 201 -46.45 12.07 -3.22
N MET A 202 -47.21 12.49 -2.21
CA MET A 202 -46.67 13.00 -0.94
C MET A 202 -47.05 12.13 0.26
N PHE A 203 -48.12 11.33 0.16
CA PHE A 203 -48.61 10.52 1.26
C PHE A 203 -48.46 9.03 0.97
N LEU A 204 -47.99 8.27 1.96
CA LEU A 204 -47.75 6.83 1.80
C LEU A 204 -49.05 6.03 1.71
N THR A 205 -50.12 6.53 2.33
CA THR A 205 -51.45 5.93 2.26
C THR A 205 -52.00 5.88 0.84
N ASP A 206 -51.54 6.77 -0.04
CA ASP A 206 -51.99 6.85 -1.42
C ASP A 206 -51.30 5.79 -2.30
N ASP A 207 -50.23 5.16 -1.80
CA ASP A 207 -49.54 4.04 -2.43
C ASP A 207 -49.79 2.74 -1.65
N GLU A 208 -50.99 2.19 -1.82
CA GLU A 208 -51.42 0.94 -1.16
C GLU A 208 -50.51 -0.24 -1.48
N MET A 209 -49.93 -0.27 -2.69
CA MET A 209 -49.08 -1.35 -3.17
C MET A 209 -47.73 -1.35 -2.44
N LEU A 210 -47.12 -0.17 -2.32
CA LEU A 210 -45.87 0.01 -1.59
C LEU A 210 -46.04 -0.39 -0.13
N LEU A 211 -47.08 0.10 0.54
CA LEU A 211 -47.33 -0.23 1.94
C LEU A 211 -47.67 -1.72 2.13
N GLY A 212 -48.47 -2.30 1.23
CA GLY A 212 -48.81 -3.71 1.25
C GLY A 212 -47.57 -4.60 1.13
N ASN A 213 -46.72 -4.33 0.15
CA ASN A 213 -45.49 -5.09 -0.08
C ASN A 213 -44.45 -4.85 1.04
N PHE A 214 -44.33 -3.61 1.54
CA PHE A 214 -43.49 -3.30 2.70
C PHE A 214 -43.90 -4.11 3.94
N ARG A 215 -45.19 -4.12 4.28
CA ARG A 215 -45.73 -4.88 5.42
C ARG A 215 -45.57 -6.38 5.22
N LEU A 216 -45.72 -6.87 4.00
CA LEU A 216 -45.49 -8.28 3.69
C LEU A 216 -44.02 -8.68 3.96
N LEU A 217 -43.05 -7.87 3.54
CA LEU A 217 -41.62 -8.12 3.84
C LEU A 217 -41.36 -8.10 5.36
N CYS A 218 -41.99 -7.17 6.09
CA CYS A 218 -41.91 -7.12 7.56
C CYS A 218 -42.47 -8.40 8.19
N ASN A 219 -43.68 -8.80 7.80
CA ASN A 219 -44.37 -9.99 8.31
C ASN A 219 -43.64 -11.28 7.91
N TYR A 220 -42.93 -11.26 6.78
CA TYR A 220 -42.08 -12.37 6.36
C TYR A 220 -40.88 -12.55 7.31
N GLY A 221 -40.43 -11.48 7.97
CA GLY A 221 -39.35 -11.49 8.97
C GLY A 221 -38.16 -10.61 8.60
N ILE A 222 -38.25 -9.82 7.53
CA ILE A 222 -37.19 -8.90 7.13
C ILE A 222 -37.24 -7.67 8.05
N ALA A 223 -36.13 -7.39 8.72
CA ALA A 223 -36.01 -6.20 9.56
C ALA A 223 -36.27 -4.92 8.73
N ARG A 224 -37.13 -4.02 9.22
CA ARG A 224 -37.55 -2.79 8.52
C ARG A 224 -36.38 -1.98 7.93
N ARG A 225 -35.28 -1.87 8.68
CA ARG A 225 -34.05 -1.16 8.24
C ARG A 225 -33.28 -1.85 7.10
N LYS A 226 -33.48 -3.15 6.89
CA LYS A 226 -32.84 -3.87 5.78
C LYS A 226 -33.68 -3.80 4.50
N ILE A 227 -34.95 -3.36 4.60
CA ILE A 227 -35.86 -3.22 3.46
C ILE A 227 -35.43 -2.06 2.55
N GLY A 228 -34.80 -1.02 3.08
CA GLY A 228 -34.30 0.10 2.27
C GLY A 228 -33.32 -0.32 1.17
N ARG A 229 -32.55 -1.38 1.42
CA ARG A 229 -31.71 -1.99 0.38
C ARG A 229 -32.53 -2.64 -0.73
N ILE A 230 -33.61 -3.33 -0.37
CA ILE A 230 -34.53 -3.95 -1.34
C ILE A 230 -35.17 -2.83 -2.18
N TYR A 231 -35.62 -1.76 -1.55
CA TYR A 231 -36.20 -0.60 -2.22
C TYR A 231 -35.23 0.05 -3.22
N ARG A 232 -33.96 0.22 -2.82
CA ARG A 232 -32.91 0.80 -3.66
C ARG A 232 -32.54 -0.08 -4.85
N ASP A 233 -32.35 -1.38 -4.61
CA ASP A 233 -31.78 -2.29 -5.62
C ASP A 233 -32.88 -2.99 -6.47
N ALA A 234 -34.15 -2.97 -6.05
CA ALA A 234 -35.29 -3.64 -6.68
C ALA A 234 -36.63 -2.95 -6.33
N MET A 235 -36.77 -1.67 -6.68
CA MET A 235 -37.96 -0.86 -6.38
C MET A 235 -39.26 -1.49 -6.91
N GLU A 236 -39.21 -2.22 -8.03
CA GLU A 236 -40.36 -2.87 -8.64
C GLU A 236 -41.06 -3.86 -7.70
N VAL A 237 -40.36 -4.36 -6.67
CA VAL A 237 -40.94 -5.20 -5.62
C VAL A 237 -42.09 -4.50 -4.88
N PHE A 238 -42.03 -3.17 -4.76
CA PHE A 238 -43.03 -2.39 -4.04
C PHE A 238 -44.26 -2.07 -4.90
N SER A 239 -44.16 -2.21 -6.23
CA SER A 239 -45.30 -2.05 -7.15
C SER A 239 -45.96 -3.38 -7.56
N PHE A 240 -45.52 -4.50 -6.99
CA PHE A 240 -46.09 -5.82 -7.28
C PHE A 240 -47.55 -5.94 -6.87
N GLY A 241 -48.35 -6.52 -7.78
CA GLY A 241 -49.74 -6.94 -7.57
C GLY A 241 -49.95 -7.71 -6.27
N HIS A 242 -51.17 -7.67 -5.73
CA HIS A 242 -51.53 -8.47 -4.55
C HIS A 242 -51.16 -9.94 -4.73
N GLY A 243 -50.49 -10.51 -3.71
CA GLY A 243 -50.07 -11.91 -3.70
C GLY A 243 -48.81 -12.24 -4.53
N VAL A 244 -48.38 -11.36 -5.44
CA VAL A 244 -47.21 -11.62 -6.31
C VAL A 244 -45.93 -11.74 -5.48
N LEU A 245 -45.67 -10.82 -4.56
CA LEU A 245 -44.49 -10.88 -3.70
C LEU A 245 -44.50 -12.13 -2.80
N ALA A 246 -45.66 -12.51 -2.25
CA ALA A 246 -45.81 -13.72 -1.43
C ALA A 246 -45.50 -14.98 -2.25
N SER A 247 -46.01 -15.06 -3.48
CA SER A 247 -45.73 -16.18 -4.39
C SER A 247 -44.25 -16.29 -4.74
N LYS A 248 -43.56 -15.17 -4.94
CA LYS A 248 -42.11 -15.13 -5.22
C LYS A 248 -41.27 -15.56 -4.04
N LEU A 249 -41.61 -15.14 -2.82
CA LEU A 249 -40.95 -15.60 -1.61
C LEU A 249 -41.16 -17.10 -1.40
N LYS A 250 -42.38 -17.59 -1.62
CA LYS A 250 -42.70 -19.02 -1.56
C LYS A 250 -41.93 -19.84 -2.60
N ALA A 251 -41.81 -19.33 -3.83
CA ALA A 251 -41.02 -19.99 -4.88
C ALA A 251 -39.55 -20.14 -4.47
N LEU A 252 -38.97 -19.19 -3.72
CA LEU A 252 -37.61 -19.32 -3.17
C LEU A 252 -37.53 -20.40 -2.08
N GLU A 253 -38.56 -20.58 -1.27
CA GLU A 253 -38.63 -21.69 -0.30
C GLU A 253 -38.80 -23.05 -1.00
N GLU A 254 -39.59 -23.10 -2.08
CA GLU A 254 -39.76 -24.30 -2.93
C GLU A 254 -38.46 -24.68 -3.66
N LEU A 255 -37.55 -23.72 -3.86
CA LEU A 255 -36.15 -23.96 -4.21
C LEU A 255 -35.32 -24.46 -3.00
N GLY A 256 -35.90 -25.00 -1.95
CA GLY A 256 -35.17 -25.65 -0.85
C GLY A 256 -34.33 -24.71 0.03
N PHE A 257 -34.58 -23.41 0.00
CA PHE A 257 -34.04 -22.49 0.99
C PHE A 257 -34.94 -22.46 2.22
N SER A 258 -34.35 -22.47 3.42
CA SER A 258 -35.09 -22.13 4.63
C SER A 258 -35.56 -20.67 4.59
N ARG A 259 -36.64 -20.35 5.31
CA ARG A 259 -37.15 -18.97 5.44
C ARG A 259 -36.08 -17.98 5.86
N THR A 260 -35.20 -18.37 6.80
CA THR A 260 -34.06 -17.55 7.25
C THR A 260 -33.07 -17.28 6.12
N SER A 261 -32.81 -18.28 5.28
CA SER A 261 -31.92 -18.17 4.13
C SER A 261 -32.54 -17.34 3.01
N VAL A 262 -33.85 -17.43 2.77
CA VAL A 262 -34.59 -16.54 1.86
C VAL A 262 -34.47 -15.09 2.33
N ILE A 263 -34.67 -14.80 3.62
CA ILE A 263 -34.50 -13.44 4.17
C ILE A 263 -33.09 -12.90 3.86
N LYS A 264 -32.03 -13.68 4.13
CA LYS A 264 -30.65 -13.28 3.84
C LYS A 264 -30.42 -13.09 2.35
N LEU A 265 -30.90 -14.01 1.52
CA LEU A 265 -30.77 -13.97 0.07
C LEU A 265 -31.44 -12.73 -0.53
N VAL A 266 -32.66 -12.43 -0.13
CA VAL A 266 -33.44 -11.29 -0.61
C VAL A 266 -32.80 -9.97 -0.20
N ILE A 267 -32.28 -9.84 1.03
CA ILE A 267 -31.55 -8.63 1.45
C ILE A 267 -30.25 -8.49 0.64
N ALA A 268 -29.52 -9.59 0.44
CA ALA A 268 -28.22 -9.61 -0.21
C ALA A 268 -28.31 -9.44 -1.74
N THR A 269 -29.39 -9.92 -2.35
CA THR A 269 -29.64 -9.96 -3.80
C THR A 269 -31.13 -9.64 -4.10
N PRO A 270 -31.60 -8.39 -3.91
CA PRO A 270 -33.02 -8.06 -4.07
C PRO A 270 -33.60 -8.36 -5.46
N VAL A 271 -32.77 -8.24 -6.50
CA VAL A 271 -33.14 -8.50 -7.90
C VAL A 271 -33.67 -9.92 -8.16
N VAL A 272 -33.41 -10.88 -7.26
CA VAL A 272 -33.95 -12.24 -7.33
C VAL A 272 -35.47 -12.27 -7.22
N LEU A 273 -36.08 -11.26 -6.59
CA LEU A 273 -37.53 -11.11 -6.52
C LEU A 273 -38.11 -10.53 -7.82
N VAL A 274 -37.33 -9.77 -8.60
CA VAL A 274 -37.83 -9.16 -9.84
C VAL A 274 -37.70 -10.13 -11.01
N ARG A 275 -36.56 -10.80 -11.09
CA ARG A 275 -36.21 -11.70 -12.19
C ARG A 275 -36.67 -13.13 -11.92
N ASP A 276 -36.58 -13.98 -12.93
CA ASP A 276 -36.76 -15.43 -12.77
C ASP A 276 -35.64 -16.00 -11.88
N PRO A 277 -35.97 -16.58 -10.70
CA PRO A 277 -35.00 -17.21 -9.82
C PRO A 277 -34.20 -18.33 -10.47
N ASN A 278 -34.79 -19.08 -11.41
CA ASN A 278 -34.10 -20.18 -12.09
C ASN A 278 -32.95 -19.68 -12.97
N VAL A 279 -33.12 -18.50 -13.56
CA VAL A 279 -32.08 -17.85 -14.37
C VAL A 279 -31.06 -17.15 -13.47
N GLU A 280 -31.52 -16.46 -12.43
CA GLU A 280 -30.65 -15.71 -11.53
C GLU A 280 -29.74 -16.62 -10.69
N LEU A 281 -30.31 -17.72 -10.19
CA LEU A 281 -29.67 -18.68 -9.30
C LEU A 281 -29.23 -19.96 -10.05
N LYS A 282 -28.87 -19.86 -11.33
CA LYS A 282 -28.45 -21.02 -12.15
C LYS A 282 -27.32 -21.85 -11.53
N ILE A 283 -26.50 -21.24 -10.68
CA ILE A 283 -25.43 -21.95 -9.96
C ILE A 283 -25.94 -23.00 -8.96
N LEU A 284 -27.22 -22.96 -8.56
CA LEU A 284 -27.76 -23.93 -7.59
C LEU A 284 -27.64 -25.38 -8.07
N GLU A 285 -27.87 -25.64 -9.36
CA GLU A 285 -27.67 -26.98 -9.96
C GLU A 285 -26.25 -27.50 -9.69
N TRP A 286 -25.25 -26.62 -9.87
CA TRP A 286 -23.86 -26.98 -9.59
C TRP A 286 -23.59 -27.18 -8.10
N LEU A 287 -24.22 -26.41 -7.22
CA LEU A 287 -24.08 -26.62 -5.77
C LEU A 287 -24.67 -27.97 -5.35
N ASP A 288 -25.83 -28.32 -5.89
CA ASP A 288 -26.50 -29.59 -5.63
C ASP A 288 -25.66 -30.78 -6.12
N ASP A 289 -25.14 -30.70 -7.36
CA ASP A 289 -24.26 -31.72 -7.96
C ASP A 289 -23.03 -32.05 -7.08
N ILE A 290 -22.52 -31.03 -6.36
CA ILE A 290 -21.33 -31.13 -5.52
C ILE A 290 -21.68 -31.42 -4.05
N GLY A 291 -22.97 -31.43 -3.70
CA GLY A 291 -23.47 -31.65 -2.35
C GLY A 291 -23.22 -30.46 -1.42
N ILE A 292 -23.26 -29.22 -1.92
CA ILE A 292 -23.26 -28.01 -1.10
C ILE A 292 -24.70 -27.59 -0.86
N GLN A 293 -25.13 -27.61 0.41
CA GLN A 293 -26.48 -27.21 0.77
C GLN A 293 -26.73 -25.72 0.53
N ARG A 294 -27.92 -25.37 0.04
CA ARG A 294 -28.35 -24.00 -0.25
C ARG A 294 -28.37 -23.12 1.00
N ASP A 295 -28.80 -23.69 2.13
CA ASP A 295 -28.77 -22.99 3.42
C ASP A 295 -27.33 -22.75 3.91
N TRP A 296 -26.39 -23.64 3.61
CA TRP A 296 -24.99 -23.45 3.98
C TRP A 296 -24.39 -22.21 3.30
N ILE A 297 -24.59 -22.03 1.99
CA ILE A 297 -24.05 -20.85 1.30
C ILE A 297 -24.70 -19.55 1.80
N SER A 298 -25.97 -19.60 2.19
CA SER A 298 -26.70 -18.44 2.72
C SER A 298 -26.13 -17.89 4.03
N GLN A 299 -25.40 -18.72 4.80
CA GLN A 299 -24.79 -18.30 6.06
C GLN A 299 -23.68 -17.25 5.84
N PHE A 300 -23.04 -17.29 4.67
CA PHE A 300 -21.96 -16.38 4.29
C PHE A 300 -22.43 -15.12 3.54
N LEU A 301 -23.74 -15.02 3.26
CA LEU A 301 -24.29 -13.83 2.63
C LEU A 301 -24.35 -12.67 3.63
N SER A 302 -23.71 -11.57 3.28
CA SER A 302 -23.74 -10.33 4.06
C SER A 302 -24.72 -9.34 3.47
N ALA A 303 -25.54 -8.72 4.32
CA ALA A 303 -26.41 -7.62 3.91
C ALA A 303 -25.64 -6.40 3.36
N ARG A 304 -24.34 -6.28 3.66
CA ARG A 304 -23.47 -5.18 3.21
C ARG A 304 -22.83 -5.43 1.84
N LYS A 305 -22.77 -6.68 1.40
CA LYS A 305 -22.22 -7.07 0.10
C LYS A 305 -23.36 -7.32 -0.90
N SER A 306 -23.11 -7.03 -2.17
CA SER A 306 -24.00 -7.40 -3.27
C SER A 306 -23.46 -8.59 -4.03
N TYR A 307 -24.35 -9.46 -4.46
CA TYR A 307 -24.01 -10.72 -5.11
C TYR A 307 -24.71 -10.83 -6.46
N ASP A 308 -23.93 -11.20 -7.49
CA ASP A 308 -24.36 -11.48 -8.85
C ASP A 308 -24.16 -12.98 -9.09
N TRP A 309 -25.20 -13.74 -8.78
CA TRP A 309 -25.20 -15.19 -8.85
C TRP A 309 -24.99 -15.72 -10.27
N ARG A 310 -25.36 -14.94 -11.30
CA ARG A 310 -25.07 -15.28 -12.69
C ARG A 310 -23.57 -15.30 -12.99
N LYS A 311 -22.80 -14.39 -12.40
CA LYS A 311 -21.34 -14.36 -12.56
C LYS A 311 -20.66 -15.50 -11.81
N MET A 312 -21.21 -15.92 -10.68
CA MET A 312 -20.66 -17.00 -9.85
C MET A 312 -20.53 -18.32 -10.62
N VAL A 313 -21.42 -18.61 -11.57
CA VAL A 313 -21.42 -19.83 -12.42
C VAL A 313 -20.07 -20.04 -13.13
N ARG A 314 -19.29 -18.98 -13.35
CA ARG A 314 -17.99 -19.05 -14.03
C ARG A 314 -16.87 -19.59 -13.16
N VAL A 315 -17.00 -19.47 -11.83
CA VAL A 315 -15.96 -19.87 -10.88
C VAL A 315 -15.72 -21.39 -10.92
N PRO A 316 -16.76 -22.26 -10.84
CA PRO A 316 -16.54 -23.70 -10.94
C PRO A 316 -15.91 -24.12 -12.26
N GLN A 317 -16.42 -23.61 -13.39
CA GLN A 317 -15.89 -23.94 -14.71
C GLN A 317 -14.42 -23.50 -14.85
N PHE A 318 -14.05 -22.38 -14.25
CA PHE A 318 -12.66 -21.93 -14.23
C PHE A 318 -11.74 -22.95 -13.53
N PHE A 319 -12.11 -23.43 -12.34
CA PHE A 319 -11.29 -24.43 -11.63
C PHE A 319 -11.23 -25.77 -12.36
N VAL A 320 -12.35 -26.22 -12.96
CA VAL A 320 -12.35 -27.42 -13.82
C VAL A 320 -11.38 -27.25 -15.00
N ASN A 321 -11.43 -26.10 -15.67
CA ASN A 321 -10.50 -25.79 -16.76
C ASN A 321 -9.04 -25.71 -16.29
N LEU A 322 -8.82 -25.30 -15.04
CA LEU A 322 -7.51 -25.24 -14.39
C LEU A 322 -6.97 -26.65 -14.06
N GLY A 323 -7.82 -27.69 -14.05
CA GLY A 323 -7.44 -29.09 -13.85
C GLY A 323 -8.00 -29.74 -12.60
N PHE A 324 -8.84 -29.04 -11.83
CA PHE A 324 -9.50 -29.61 -10.65
C PHE A 324 -10.63 -30.53 -11.06
N THR A 325 -10.82 -31.63 -10.32
CA THR A 325 -12.06 -32.43 -10.43
C THR A 325 -13.22 -31.64 -9.82
N LYS A 326 -14.44 -31.96 -10.23
CA LYS A 326 -15.67 -31.36 -9.70
C LYS A 326 -15.72 -31.40 -8.16
N GLU A 327 -15.37 -32.53 -7.58
CA GLU A 327 -15.34 -32.77 -6.13
C GLU A 327 -14.26 -31.93 -5.44
N ALA A 328 -13.09 -31.79 -6.08
CA ALA A 328 -12.01 -30.95 -5.58
C ALA A 328 -12.40 -29.46 -5.57
N VAL A 329 -13.13 -28.98 -6.59
CA VAL A 329 -13.71 -27.62 -6.59
C VAL A 329 -14.68 -27.45 -5.43
N GLY A 330 -15.53 -28.45 -5.17
CA GLY A 330 -16.41 -28.46 -4.01
C GLY A 330 -15.68 -28.33 -2.68
N LYS A 331 -14.56 -29.05 -2.54
CA LYS A 331 -13.70 -28.94 -1.35
C LYS A 331 -13.08 -27.55 -1.21
N LEU A 332 -12.60 -26.96 -2.32
CA LEU A 332 -12.05 -25.60 -2.33
C LEU A 332 -13.09 -24.56 -1.89
N VAL A 333 -14.31 -24.61 -2.44
CA VAL A 333 -15.37 -23.66 -2.08
C VAL A 333 -15.82 -23.84 -0.63
N ARG A 334 -15.87 -25.07 -0.11
CA ARG A 334 -16.15 -25.30 1.32
C ARG A 334 -15.05 -24.76 2.24
N GLN A 335 -13.80 -24.81 1.79
CA GLN A 335 -12.66 -24.28 2.55
C GLN A 335 -12.53 -22.76 2.44
N ASN A 336 -12.97 -22.18 1.33
CA ASN A 336 -12.88 -20.75 1.04
C ASN A 336 -14.12 -20.29 0.24
N PRO A 337 -15.27 -20.05 0.91
CA PRO A 337 -16.51 -19.61 0.26
C PRO A 337 -16.33 -18.30 -0.51
N ASP A 338 -15.39 -17.47 -0.06
CA ASP A 338 -15.01 -16.19 -0.66
C ASP A 338 -14.57 -16.31 -2.13
N PHE A 339 -14.03 -17.47 -2.56
CA PHE A 339 -13.73 -17.69 -3.99
C PHE A 339 -14.96 -17.49 -4.88
N LEU A 340 -16.13 -17.84 -4.36
CA LEU A 340 -17.40 -17.68 -5.05
C LEU A 340 -18.06 -16.34 -4.71
N LEU A 341 -18.05 -15.98 -3.43
CA LEU A 341 -18.86 -14.90 -2.88
C LEU A 341 -18.22 -13.51 -3.02
N ASP A 342 -16.90 -13.37 -2.87
CA ASP A 342 -16.25 -12.06 -2.87
C ASP A 342 -16.28 -11.40 -4.24
N GLY A 343 -17.04 -10.30 -4.33
CA GLY A 343 -17.35 -9.64 -5.59
C GLY A 343 -17.97 -10.59 -6.61
N SER A 344 -18.64 -11.66 -6.16
CA SER A 344 -19.20 -12.72 -7.01
C SER A 344 -18.15 -13.39 -7.91
N GLY A 345 -17.02 -13.76 -7.30
CA GLY A 345 -15.86 -14.35 -7.96
C GLY A 345 -14.89 -13.32 -8.56
N LYS A 346 -15.24 -12.03 -8.56
CA LYS A 346 -14.36 -10.98 -9.10
C LYS A 346 -13.01 -10.93 -8.39
N MET A 347 -12.97 -11.11 -7.06
CA MET A 347 -11.70 -11.08 -6.32
C MET A 347 -10.80 -12.25 -6.70
N LEU A 348 -11.36 -13.46 -6.81
CA LEU A 348 -10.65 -14.63 -7.33
C LEU A 348 -10.01 -14.33 -8.69
N PHE A 349 -10.79 -13.81 -9.65
CA PHE A 349 -10.26 -13.47 -10.97
C PHE A 349 -9.25 -12.33 -10.96
N THR A 350 -9.30 -11.44 -9.95
CA THR A 350 -8.29 -10.39 -9.76
C THR A 350 -6.95 -11.01 -9.34
N VAL A 351 -6.95 -11.97 -8.41
CA VAL A 351 -5.74 -12.74 -8.05
C VAL A 351 -5.19 -13.47 -9.27
N VAL A 352 -6.05 -14.19 -10.01
CA VAL A 352 -5.65 -14.89 -11.23
C VAL A 352 -4.99 -13.93 -12.22
N LEU A 353 -5.58 -12.74 -12.43
CA LEU A 353 -5.03 -11.75 -13.35
C LEU A 353 -3.66 -11.23 -12.88
N MET A 354 -3.47 -10.98 -11.59
CA MET A 354 -2.19 -10.55 -11.04
C MET A 354 -1.11 -11.62 -11.24
N MET A 355 -1.44 -12.89 -10.96
CA MET A 355 -0.54 -14.02 -11.14
C MET A 355 -0.20 -14.24 -12.62
N LEU A 356 -1.17 -14.15 -13.53
CA LEU A 356 -0.93 -14.21 -14.98
C LEU A 356 -0.04 -13.07 -15.47
N LYS A 357 -0.22 -11.84 -14.95
CA LYS A 357 0.65 -10.70 -15.28
C LYS A 357 2.08 -10.91 -14.79
N ALA A 358 2.28 -11.61 -13.69
CA ALA A 358 3.60 -12.02 -13.22
C ALA A 358 4.23 -13.14 -14.07
N GLY A 359 3.48 -13.75 -14.99
CA GLY A 359 3.95 -14.82 -15.88
C GLY A 359 3.50 -16.22 -15.47
N CYS A 360 2.55 -16.37 -14.54
CA CYS A 360 2.11 -17.68 -14.07
C CYS A 360 1.45 -18.48 -15.20
N GLY A 361 1.77 -19.76 -15.27
CA GLY A 361 1.07 -20.72 -16.12
C GLY A 361 -0.10 -21.39 -15.41
N LYS A 362 -0.63 -22.42 -16.07
CA LYS A 362 -1.75 -23.22 -15.56
C LYS A 362 -1.35 -23.99 -14.30
N LYS A 363 -0.14 -24.54 -14.26
CA LYS A 363 0.36 -25.37 -13.16
C LYS A 363 0.57 -24.54 -11.89
N GLU A 364 1.21 -23.38 -12.01
CA GLU A 364 1.49 -22.49 -10.89
C GLU A 364 0.19 -21.95 -10.26
N LEU A 365 -0.82 -21.67 -11.08
CA LEU A 365 -2.15 -21.32 -10.60
C LEU A 365 -2.85 -22.50 -9.90
N TYR A 366 -2.70 -23.71 -10.41
CA TYR A 366 -3.24 -24.90 -9.76
C TYR A 366 -2.63 -25.09 -8.37
N ASP A 367 -1.30 -25.02 -8.26
CA ASP A 367 -0.56 -25.15 -7.01
C ASP A 367 -0.94 -24.02 -6.01
N LEU A 368 -1.06 -22.78 -6.49
CA LEU A 368 -1.51 -21.63 -5.69
C LEU A 368 -2.86 -21.87 -5.00
N PHE A 369 -3.85 -22.40 -5.73
CA PHE A 369 -5.19 -22.60 -5.17
C PHE A 369 -5.30 -23.88 -4.35
N MET A 370 -4.48 -24.89 -4.63
CA MET A 370 -4.36 -26.07 -3.79
C MET A 370 -3.80 -25.71 -2.40
N ASP A 371 -2.78 -24.86 -2.37
CA ASP A 371 -2.08 -24.45 -1.14
C ASP A 371 -2.53 -23.06 -0.66
N PHE A 372 -3.76 -22.65 -1.00
CA PHE A 372 -4.23 -21.31 -0.70
C PHE A 372 -4.23 -21.06 0.83
N PRO A 373 -3.63 -19.95 1.29
CA PRO A 373 -3.49 -19.68 2.72
C PRO A 373 -4.85 -19.44 3.38
N ASN A 374 -4.87 -19.60 4.70
CA ASN A 374 -6.07 -19.36 5.53
C ASN A 374 -6.33 -17.85 5.72
N VAL A 375 -6.64 -17.15 4.64
CA VAL A 375 -6.98 -15.72 4.57
C VAL A 375 -8.11 -15.49 3.57
N SER A 376 -8.83 -14.38 3.67
CA SER A 376 -9.84 -14.04 2.65
C SER A 376 -9.17 -13.75 1.30
N VAL A 377 -9.92 -13.91 0.21
CA VAL A 377 -9.40 -13.64 -1.14
C VAL A 377 -9.11 -12.15 -1.30
N GLU A 378 -9.93 -11.29 -0.70
CA GLU A 378 -9.74 -9.85 -0.65
C GLU A 378 -8.43 -9.47 0.06
N ASP A 379 -8.18 -10.03 1.26
CA ASP A 379 -6.94 -9.81 2.00
C ASP A 379 -5.73 -10.32 1.24
N PHE A 380 -5.82 -11.54 0.67
CA PHE A 380 -4.74 -12.09 -0.15
C PHE A 380 -4.40 -11.17 -1.32
N THR A 381 -5.42 -10.68 -2.03
CA THR A 381 -5.24 -9.75 -3.16
C THR A 381 -4.57 -8.46 -2.70
N SER A 382 -5.03 -7.89 -1.58
CA SER A 382 -4.49 -6.66 -1.01
C SER A 382 -3.04 -6.82 -0.56
N ASN A 383 -2.74 -7.91 0.14
CA ASN A 383 -1.41 -8.27 0.64
C ASN A 383 -0.45 -8.50 -0.52
N LEU A 384 -0.85 -9.30 -1.52
CA LEU A 384 -0.03 -9.55 -2.71
C LEU A 384 0.32 -8.24 -3.44
N ARG A 385 -0.68 -7.36 -3.63
CA ARG A 385 -0.47 -6.05 -4.27
C ARG A 385 0.49 -5.17 -3.46
N ARG A 386 0.29 -5.09 -2.14
CA ARG A 386 1.18 -4.34 -1.24
C ARG A 386 2.58 -4.93 -1.20
N GLY A 387 2.70 -6.25 -1.25
CA GLY A 387 3.97 -6.98 -1.33
C GLY A 387 4.75 -6.67 -2.59
N MET A 388 4.09 -6.65 -3.75
CA MET A 388 4.73 -6.22 -5.01
C MET A 388 5.24 -4.78 -4.94
N LEU A 389 4.44 -3.86 -4.39
CA LEU A 389 4.85 -2.46 -4.19
C LEU A 389 6.01 -2.33 -3.20
N PHE A 390 5.98 -3.11 -2.13
CA PHE A 390 7.06 -3.21 -1.15
C PHE A 390 8.38 -3.60 -1.82
N LEU A 391 8.37 -4.64 -2.66
CA LEU A 391 9.57 -5.11 -3.38
C LEU A 391 10.11 -4.04 -4.36
N ALA A 392 9.22 -3.33 -5.04
CA ALA A 392 9.61 -2.20 -5.89
C ALA A 392 10.24 -1.06 -5.08
N GLU A 393 9.70 -0.73 -3.90
CA GLU A 393 10.21 0.37 -3.06
C GLU A 393 11.59 0.09 -2.44
N ILE A 394 11.94 -1.18 -2.22
CA ILE A 394 13.30 -1.58 -1.80
C ILE A 394 14.28 -1.68 -2.99
N GLY A 395 13.82 -1.37 -4.20
CA GLY A 395 14.65 -1.24 -5.41
C GLY A 395 14.86 -2.54 -6.17
N ILE A 396 13.90 -3.47 -6.14
CA ILE A 396 13.87 -4.65 -7.03
C ILE A 396 13.22 -4.24 -8.36
N SER A 397 13.79 -4.71 -9.49
CA SER A 397 13.28 -4.40 -10.83
C SER A 397 11.88 -4.99 -11.03
N HIS A 398 11.10 -4.43 -11.96
CA HIS A 398 9.75 -4.94 -12.23
C HIS A 398 9.78 -6.41 -12.72
N GLU A 399 10.78 -6.76 -13.53
CA GLU A 399 11.02 -8.12 -14.02
C GLU A 399 11.32 -9.09 -12.87
N ASP A 400 12.16 -8.68 -11.92
CA ASP A 400 12.52 -9.51 -10.77
C ASP A 400 11.38 -9.58 -9.74
N VAL A 401 10.56 -8.55 -9.61
CA VAL A 401 9.31 -8.62 -8.80
C VAL A 401 8.38 -9.69 -9.37
N ASN A 402 8.20 -9.73 -10.69
CA ASN A 402 7.34 -10.75 -11.30
C ASN A 402 7.90 -12.16 -11.09
N LYS A 403 9.21 -12.36 -11.26
CA LYS A 403 9.88 -13.63 -10.92
C LYS A 403 9.70 -14.00 -9.44
N PHE A 404 9.80 -13.03 -8.54
CA PHE A 404 9.58 -13.25 -7.12
C PHE A 404 8.14 -13.67 -6.83
N VAL A 405 7.15 -13.04 -7.45
CA VAL A 405 5.73 -13.41 -7.33
C VAL A 405 5.48 -14.82 -7.87
N LEU A 406 6.13 -15.23 -8.97
CA LEU A 406 6.03 -16.59 -9.50
C LEU A 406 6.48 -17.63 -8.47
N SER A 407 7.62 -17.38 -7.80
CA SER A 407 8.20 -18.33 -6.85
C SER A 407 7.62 -18.24 -5.44
N HIS A 408 7.15 -17.06 -5.03
CA HIS A 408 6.83 -16.75 -3.63
C HIS A 408 5.53 -15.94 -3.45
N GLY A 409 4.64 -15.93 -4.45
CA GLY A 409 3.37 -15.20 -4.41
C GLY A 409 2.48 -15.61 -3.22
N LEU A 410 2.49 -16.88 -2.83
CA LEU A 410 1.81 -17.38 -1.63
C LEU A 410 2.25 -16.64 -0.37
N ILE A 411 3.57 -16.46 -0.18
CA ILE A 411 4.13 -15.76 0.99
C ILE A 411 3.68 -14.29 1.01
N LEU A 412 3.74 -13.62 -0.15
CA LEU A 412 3.35 -12.21 -0.25
C LEU A 412 1.85 -11.99 0.02
N GLY A 413 0.99 -12.91 -0.40
CA GLY A 413 -0.46 -12.79 -0.18
C GLY A 413 -0.91 -13.26 1.20
N SER A 414 -0.13 -14.10 1.89
CA SER A 414 -0.54 -14.72 3.16
C SER A 414 -0.69 -13.75 4.34
N ALA A 415 0.03 -12.63 4.34
CA ALA A 415 -0.01 -11.70 5.48
C ALA A 415 0.35 -10.25 5.08
N PRO A 416 -0.19 -9.24 5.78
CA PRO A 416 0.16 -7.85 5.53
C PRO A 416 1.57 -7.54 6.03
N LEU A 417 2.42 -6.99 5.15
CA LEU A 417 3.78 -6.55 5.50
C LEU A 417 3.78 -5.17 6.16
N LYS A 418 4.77 -4.93 7.04
CA LYS A 418 5.09 -3.58 7.49
C LYS A 418 5.65 -2.73 6.34
N MET A 419 5.54 -1.40 6.48
CA MET A 419 6.11 -0.47 5.50
C MET A 419 7.63 -0.63 5.40
N PRO A 420 8.24 -0.51 4.20
CA PRO A 420 9.69 -0.67 4.01
C PRO A 420 10.53 0.15 4.97
N ASN A 421 10.18 1.43 5.15
CA ASN A 421 10.91 2.32 6.07
C ASN A 421 10.86 1.83 7.52
N SER A 422 9.73 1.27 7.97
CA SER A 422 9.61 0.71 9.31
C SER A 422 10.52 -0.51 9.51
N ILE A 423 10.63 -1.37 8.50
CA ILE A 423 11.51 -2.55 8.55
C ILE A 423 12.97 -2.11 8.52
N VAL A 424 13.34 -1.18 7.64
CA VAL A 424 14.67 -0.56 7.56
C VAL A 424 15.09 0.03 8.90
N THR A 425 14.22 0.80 9.57
CA THR A 425 14.51 1.38 10.88
C THR A 425 14.61 0.34 11.98
N ASN A 426 13.71 -0.65 12.00
CA ASN A 426 13.70 -1.68 13.04
C ASN A 426 14.89 -2.64 12.94
N LEU A 427 15.27 -3.03 11.72
CA LEU A 427 16.46 -3.85 11.46
C LEU A 427 17.77 -3.06 11.57
N ASN A 428 17.70 -1.73 11.53
CA ASN A 428 18.83 -0.81 11.42
C ASN A 428 19.73 -1.14 10.20
N VAL A 429 19.11 -1.34 9.03
CA VAL A 429 19.79 -1.66 7.76
C VAL A 429 19.31 -0.75 6.63
N GLY A 430 20.17 -0.48 5.63
CA GLY A 430 19.74 0.25 4.42
C GLY A 430 18.92 -0.62 3.46
N LYS A 431 18.13 0.02 2.57
CA LYS A 431 17.28 -0.65 1.57
C LYS A 431 18.02 -1.70 0.72
N ARG A 432 19.29 -1.43 0.35
CA ARG A 432 20.13 -2.39 -0.42
C ARG A 432 20.42 -3.68 0.35
N ARG A 433 20.72 -3.60 1.65
CA ARG A 433 20.97 -4.77 2.50
C ARG A 433 19.67 -5.54 2.73
N LEU A 434 18.57 -4.83 2.95
CA LEU A 434 17.24 -5.44 3.07
C LEU A 434 16.86 -6.21 1.79
N ARG A 435 17.08 -5.62 0.61
CA ARG A 435 16.89 -6.29 -0.68
C ARG A 435 17.68 -7.59 -0.77
N LYS A 436 18.96 -7.58 -0.40
CA LYS A 436 19.81 -8.77 -0.42
C LYS A 436 19.28 -9.87 0.50
N ILE A 437 18.91 -9.52 1.73
CA ILE A 437 18.35 -10.46 2.72
C ILE A 437 17.07 -11.13 2.19
N ILE A 438 16.16 -10.35 1.61
CA ILE A 438 14.86 -10.88 1.12
C ILE A 438 15.03 -11.75 -0.12
N LEU A 439 15.99 -11.43 -1.00
CA LEU A 439 16.28 -12.25 -2.17
C LEU A 439 17.02 -13.55 -1.80
N GLU A 440 17.81 -13.54 -0.74
CA GLU A 440 18.49 -14.74 -0.22
C GLU A 440 17.55 -15.67 0.55
N ASP A 441 16.68 -15.12 1.40
CA ASP A 441 15.66 -15.87 2.13
C ASP A 441 14.29 -15.17 2.12
N PRO A 442 13.44 -15.48 1.12
CA PRO A 442 12.08 -14.96 0.99
C PRO A 442 11.17 -15.25 2.19
N LYS A 443 11.43 -16.33 2.95
CA LYS A 443 10.58 -16.72 4.09
C LYS A 443 10.66 -15.71 5.23
N LEU A 444 11.75 -14.92 5.30
CA LEU A 444 11.91 -13.84 6.28
C LEU A 444 10.82 -12.77 6.18
N LEU A 445 10.15 -12.63 5.03
CA LEU A 445 8.99 -11.74 4.90
C LEU A 445 7.90 -12.02 5.93
N MET A 446 7.73 -13.30 6.34
CA MET A 446 6.77 -13.68 7.38
C MET A 446 7.14 -13.13 8.77
N SER A 447 8.41 -12.84 9.01
CA SER A 447 8.87 -12.17 10.25
C SER A 447 8.68 -10.64 10.21
N TYR A 448 8.41 -10.07 9.03
CA TYR A 448 8.23 -8.64 8.80
C TYR A 448 6.76 -8.24 8.65
N THR A 449 5.84 -9.16 8.96
CA THR A 449 4.39 -8.93 8.95
C THR A 449 3.96 -7.96 10.04
N LEU A 450 2.80 -7.34 9.84
CA LEU A 450 2.18 -6.48 10.84
C LEU A 450 1.90 -7.30 12.12
N GLY A 451 2.25 -6.74 13.29
CA GLY A 451 2.16 -7.44 14.58
C GLY A 451 3.43 -8.19 15.02
N SER A 452 4.32 -8.54 14.10
CA SER A 452 5.57 -9.25 14.43
C SER A 452 6.63 -8.33 15.05
N LYS A 453 7.40 -8.83 16.01
CA LYS A 453 8.57 -8.11 16.56
C LYS A 453 9.75 -8.29 15.61
N VAL A 454 10.38 -7.19 15.20
CA VAL A 454 11.53 -7.19 14.29
C VAL A 454 12.76 -6.79 15.11
N SER A 455 13.69 -7.72 15.32
CA SER A 455 14.93 -7.49 16.05
C SER A 455 15.99 -6.84 15.16
N GLN A 456 16.86 -6.03 15.77
CA GLN A 456 17.98 -5.41 15.06
C GLN A 456 18.96 -6.48 14.56
N LEU A 457 19.46 -6.31 13.33
CA LEU A 457 20.54 -7.14 12.81
C LEU A 457 21.90 -6.56 13.26
N PRO A 458 22.95 -7.40 13.36
CA PRO A 458 24.29 -6.92 13.66
C PRO A 458 24.69 -5.79 12.70
N LYS A 459 25.19 -4.70 13.27
CA LYS A 459 25.77 -3.59 12.51
C LYS A 459 27.00 -4.13 11.77
N ILE A 460 26.93 -4.21 10.45
CA ILE A 460 28.14 -4.28 9.63
C ILE A 460 28.53 -2.82 9.44
N ASP A 461 29.58 -2.37 10.11
CA ASP A 461 30.08 -1.02 9.93
C ASP A 461 30.58 -0.89 8.48
N PRO A 462 29.99 0.00 7.65
CA PRO A 462 30.47 0.24 6.30
C PRO A 462 31.95 0.61 6.26
N PHE A 463 32.46 1.22 7.33
CA PHE A 463 33.88 1.52 7.50
C PHE A 463 34.71 0.25 7.64
N GLU A 464 34.25 -0.74 8.40
CA GLU A 464 34.93 -2.02 8.63
C GLU A 464 34.90 -2.91 7.39
N ALA A 465 33.79 -2.95 6.64
CA ALA A 465 33.71 -3.66 5.37
C ALA A 465 34.67 -3.07 4.32
N SER A 466 34.66 -1.73 4.16
CA SER A 466 35.60 -1.03 3.27
C SER A 466 37.06 -1.17 3.73
N PHE A 467 37.30 -1.16 5.04
CA PHE A 467 38.63 -1.39 5.61
C PHE A 467 39.13 -2.80 5.30
N ASN A 468 38.26 -3.81 5.43
CA ASN A 468 38.58 -5.20 5.11
C ASN A 468 38.81 -5.43 3.62
N GLU A 469 38.06 -4.78 2.73
CA GLU A 469 38.31 -4.83 1.28
C GLU A 469 39.66 -4.22 0.90
N ARG A 470 40.00 -3.02 1.43
CA ARG A 470 41.32 -2.41 1.23
C ARG A 470 42.45 -3.26 1.78
N LYS A 471 42.21 -3.92 2.93
CA LYS A 471 43.16 -4.86 3.55
C LYS A 471 43.37 -6.10 2.67
N LYS A 472 42.30 -6.65 2.06
CA LYS A 472 42.37 -7.77 1.12
C LYS A 472 43.16 -7.40 -0.15
N PHE A 473 42.88 -6.23 -0.73
CA PHE A 473 43.64 -5.70 -1.87
C PHE A 473 45.13 -5.57 -1.57
N LEU A 474 45.50 -4.97 -0.44
CA LEU A 474 46.91 -4.84 -0.06
C LEU A 474 47.60 -6.20 0.09
N LYS A 475 46.90 -7.20 0.65
CA LYS A 475 47.41 -8.57 0.71
C LYS A 475 47.60 -9.18 -0.68
N SER A 476 46.68 -8.96 -1.62
CA SER A 476 46.77 -9.55 -2.97
C SER A 476 47.95 -9.01 -3.78
N ILE A 477 48.37 -7.77 -3.55
CA ILE A 477 49.55 -7.18 -4.20
C ILE A 477 50.87 -7.40 -3.41
N GLY A 478 50.84 -8.16 -2.31
CA GLY A 478 52.06 -8.58 -1.58
C GLY A 478 52.47 -7.72 -0.38
N PHE A 479 51.58 -6.92 0.22
CA PHE A 479 51.87 -6.26 1.51
C PHE A 479 51.82 -7.25 2.66
N VAL A 480 52.79 -7.15 3.58
CA VAL A 480 52.82 -7.93 4.81
C VAL A 480 51.80 -7.38 5.81
N GLU A 481 50.99 -8.26 6.37
CA GLU A 481 49.96 -7.88 7.34
C GLU A 481 50.56 -7.22 8.58
N GLY A 482 50.05 -6.04 8.96
CA GLY A 482 50.50 -5.30 10.14
C GLY A 482 51.80 -4.50 9.98
N SER A 483 52.44 -4.56 8.81
CA SER A 483 53.59 -3.70 8.47
C SER A 483 53.24 -2.21 8.51
N GLU A 484 54.25 -1.36 8.78
CA GLU A 484 54.07 0.09 8.76
C GLU A 484 53.65 0.61 7.38
N ASP A 485 54.16 0.02 6.30
CA ASP A 485 53.74 0.32 4.92
C ASP A 485 52.24 0.06 4.71
N MET A 486 51.71 -1.05 5.24
CA MET A 486 50.29 -1.37 5.15
C MET A 486 49.45 -0.38 5.96
N LYS A 487 49.88 -0.03 7.17
CA LYS A 487 49.19 0.97 8.01
C LYS A 487 49.17 2.35 7.32
N LYS A 488 50.29 2.76 6.73
CA LYS A 488 50.43 4.00 5.96
C LYS A 488 49.48 4.01 4.76
N ALA A 489 49.45 2.94 3.96
CA ALA A 489 48.57 2.82 2.81
C ALA A 489 47.08 2.85 3.21
N LEU A 490 46.68 2.10 4.23
CA LEU A 490 45.30 2.07 4.73
C LEU A 490 44.81 3.43 5.25
N LYS A 491 45.71 4.23 5.85
CA LYS A 491 45.41 5.59 6.29
C LYS A 491 45.23 6.57 5.13
N THR A 492 45.93 6.35 4.01
CA THR A 492 45.97 7.27 2.87
C THR A 492 44.94 6.97 1.79
N PHE A 493 44.58 5.70 1.57
CA PHE A 493 43.66 5.32 0.50
C PHE A 493 42.24 5.86 0.71
N ARG A 494 41.72 6.46 -0.37
CA ARG A 494 40.34 6.95 -0.50
C ARG A 494 39.69 6.20 -1.66
N GLY A 495 38.89 5.19 -1.36
CA GLY A 495 38.24 4.34 -2.36
C GLY A 495 37.95 2.93 -1.84
N LYS A 496 37.23 2.14 -2.64
CA LYS A 496 36.99 0.72 -2.38
C LYS A 496 38.15 -0.14 -2.88
N GLY A 497 38.21 -1.40 -2.44
CA GLY A 497 39.32 -2.30 -2.79
C GLY A 497 39.38 -2.66 -4.28
N ASP A 498 38.24 -2.78 -4.95
CA ASP A 498 38.11 -3.03 -6.39
C ASP A 498 38.65 -1.87 -7.23
N GLU A 499 38.26 -0.63 -6.93
CA GLU A 499 38.76 0.55 -7.64
C GLU A 499 40.29 0.74 -7.51
N LEU A 500 40.86 0.34 -6.37
CA LEU A 500 42.31 0.37 -6.16
C LEU A 500 43.03 -0.71 -6.97
N GLN A 501 42.39 -1.87 -7.14
CA GLN A 501 42.88 -2.96 -7.98
C GLN A 501 42.93 -2.54 -9.44
N ASP A 502 41.87 -1.92 -9.97
CA ASP A 502 41.83 -1.43 -11.35
C ASP A 502 42.97 -0.43 -11.64
N ARG A 503 43.24 0.47 -10.68
CA ARG A 503 44.31 1.48 -10.79
C ARG A 503 45.71 0.84 -10.72
N TYR A 504 45.87 -0.21 -9.91
CA TYR A 504 47.11 -0.99 -9.86
C TYR A 504 47.35 -1.73 -11.18
N GLU A 505 46.32 -2.40 -11.72
CA GLU A 505 46.39 -3.11 -12.99
C GLU A 505 46.71 -2.18 -14.16
N PHE A 506 46.14 -0.98 -14.17
CA PHE A 506 46.51 0.05 -15.15
C PHE A 506 48.02 0.38 -15.09
N LEU A 507 48.58 0.57 -13.90
CA LEU A 507 50.02 0.86 -13.76
C LEU A 507 50.89 -0.32 -14.24
N VAL A 508 50.51 -1.56 -13.94
CA VAL A 508 51.28 -2.73 -14.38
C VAL A 508 51.13 -2.96 -15.89
N ASN A 509 49.91 -3.09 -16.37
CA ASN A 509 49.61 -3.57 -17.72
C ASN A 509 49.77 -2.49 -18.79
N ASN A 510 49.29 -1.26 -18.54
CA ASN A 510 49.25 -0.21 -19.56
C ASN A 510 50.53 0.63 -19.59
N THR A 511 51.28 0.71 -18.49
CA THR A 511 52.54 1.47 -18.45
C THR A 511 53.77 0.58 -18.63
N GLY A 512 53.62 -0.74 -18.53
CA GLY A 512 54.70 -1.71 -18.73
C GLY A 512 55.72 -1.77 -17.58
N LEU A 513 55.35 -1.26 -16.40
CA LEU A 513 56.19 -1.32 -15.20
C LEU A 513 56.22 -2.72 -14.61
N ASP A 514 57.37 -3.12 -14.04
CA ASP A 514 57.45 -4.36 -13.29
C ASP A 514 56.53 -4.31 -12.06
N PRO A 515 55.74 -5.38 -11.78
CA PRO A 515 54.86 -5.41 -10.62
C PRO A 515 55.55 -5.09 -9.29
N LYS A 516 56.82 -5.48 -9.11
CA LYS A 516 57.59 -5.19 -7.89
C LYS A 516 57.88 -3.70 -7.76
N ASP A 517 58.18 -3.04 -8.88
CA ASP A 517 58.39 -1.60 -8.92
C ASP A 517 57.09 -0.86 -8.57
N VAL A 518 55.95 -1.27 -9.14
CA VAL A 518 54.65 -0.67 -8.82
C VAL A 518 54.30 -0.83 -7.33
N VAL A 519 54.54 -2.01 -6.75
CA VAL A 519 54.35 -2.23 -5.30
C VAL A 519 55.24 -1.31 -4.47
N ASN A 520 56.52 -1.16 -4.85
CA ASN A 520 57.44 -0.24 -4.17
C ASN A 520 57.00 1.22 -4.33
N MET A 521 56.50 1.60 -5.51
CA MET A 521 55.92 2.92 -5.75
C MET A 521 54.75 3.21 -4.80
N ILE A 522 53.86 2.24 -4.59
CA ILE A 522 52.70 2.36 -3.70
C ILE A 522 53.14 2.45 -2.23
N LYS A 523 54.18 1.73 -1.81
CA LYS A 523 54.74 1.87 -0.44
C LYS A 523 55.27 3.29 -0.18
N LEU A 524 55.99 3.83 -1.16
CA LEU A 524 56.54 5.18 -1.08
C LEU A 524 55.45 6.26 -1.12
N ALA A 525 54.50 6.14 -2.06
CA ALA A 525 53.47 7.13 -2.35
C ALA A 525 52.06 6.49 -2.54
N PRO A 526 51.39 6.04 -1.46
CA PRO A 526 50.08 5.39 -1.57
C PRO A 526 49.00 6.27 -2.21
N GLN A 527 49.12 7.59 -2.08
CA GLN A 527 48.18 8.55 -2.65
C GLN A 527 48.09 8.52 -4.18
N VAL A 528 49.05 7.89 -4.88
CA VAL A 528 48.99 7.70 -6.34
C VAL A 528 47.71 6.98 -6.74
N LEU A 529 47.33 5.93 -5.99
CA LEU A 529 46.11 5.17 -6.27
C LEU A 529 44.82 5.90 -5.86
N ASN A 530 44.86 7.12 -5.33
CA ASN A 530 43.65 7.92 -5.08
C ASN A 530 43.17 8.67 -6.34
N GLN A 531 43.93 8.63 -7.42
CA GLN A 531 43.64 9.34 -8.67
C GLN A 531 42.85 8.46 -9.62
N LYS A 532 42.01 9.08 -10.45
CA LYS A 532 41.31 8.38 -11.54
C LYS A 532 42.32 7.98 -12.63
N ILE A 533 41.98 6.93 -13.40
CA ILE A 533 42.85 6.34 -14.43
C ILE A 533 43.20 7.37 -15.52
N ASP A 534 42.22 8.12 -16.02
CA ASP A 534 42.40 9.21 -17.00
C ASP A 534 43.40 10.28 -16.54
N VAL A 535 43.37 10.63 -15.25
CA VAL A 535 44.30 11.58 -14.65
C VAL A 535 45.72 11.00 -14.54
N LEU A 536 45.85 9.73 -14.17
CA LEU A 536 47.15 9.05 -14.12
C LEU A 536 47.76 8.95 -15.52
N GLU A 537 46.98 8.52 -16.51
CA GLU A 537 47.39 8.44 -17.91
C GLU A 537 47.88 9.78 -18.45
N SER A 538 47.14 10.87 -18.20
CA SER A 538 47.51 12.22 -18.62
C SER A 538 48.83 12.70 -17.99
N LYS A 539 49.10 12.32 -16.74
CA LYS A 539 50.35 12.67 -16.05
C LYS A 539 51.54 11.87 -16.57
N ILE A 540 51.35 10.57 -16.78
CA ILE A 540 52.38 9.66 -17.26
C ILE A 540 52.76 10.00 -18.70
N SER A 541 51.77 10.22 -19.57
CA SER A 541 52.01 10.61 -20.97
C SER A 541 52.75 11.95 -21.09
N PHE A 542 52.46 12.92 -20.21
CA PHE A 542 53.22 14.16 -20.17
C PHE A 542 54.68 13.94 -19.76
N LEU A 543 54.91 13.15 -18.70
CA LEU A 543 56.26 12.87 -18.20
C LEU A 543 57.13 12.15 -19.24
N ILE A 544 56.57 11.14 -19.90
CA ILE A 544 57.31 10.33 -20.87
C ILE A 544 57.48 11.06 -22.21
N ASN A 545 56.37 11.56 -22.78
CA ASN A 545 56.39 12.02 -24.18
C ASN A 545 56.87 13.47 -24.33
N HIS A 546 56.73 14.31 -23.29
CA HIS A 546 56.94 15.76 -23.41
C HIS A 546 58.04 16.32 -22.52
N SER A 547 58.59 15.52 -21.60
CA SER A 547 59.60 16.00 -20.65
C SER A 547 60.94 15.27 -20.66
N GLY A 548 61.11 14.26 -21.52
CA GLY A 548 62.38 13.53 -21.65
C GLY A 548 62.74 12.64 -20.45
N TYR A 549 61.79 12.44 -19.53
CA TYR A 549 61.94 11.52 -18.41
C TYR A 549 61.44 10.13 -18.78
N THR A 550 62.09 9.11 -18.22
CA THR A 550 61.76 7.71 -18.45
C THR A 550 60.86 7.16 -17.35
N LEU A 551 60.25 6.01 -17.57
CA LEU A 551 59.53 5.27 -16.54
C LEU A 551 60.41 5.00 -15.30
N SER A 552 61.72 4.75 -15.50
CA SER A 552 62.67 4.56 -14.39
C SER A 552 62.78 5.80 -13.49
N ASP A 553 62.71 7.00 -14.07
CA ASP A 553 62.76 8.26 -13.30
C ASP A 553 61.50 8.44 -12.45
N MET A 554 60.36 7.95 -12.93
CA MET A 554 59.09 7.95 -12.20
C MET A 554 59.10 6.93 -11.05
N VAL A 555 59.65 5.74 -11.27
CA VAL A 555 59.80 4.71 -10.21
C VAL A 555 60.70 5.23 -9.08
N ALA A 556 61.78 5.94 -9.42
CA ALA A 556 62.68 6.55 -8.43
C ALA A 556 62.00 7.65 -7.58
N PHE A 557 60.99 8.34 -8.13
CA PHE A 557 60.25 9.38 -7.41
C PHE A 557 58.73 9.33 -7.71
N PRO A 558 58.00 8.37 -7.12
CA PRO A 558 56.59 8.11 -7.47
C PRO A 558 55.66 9.25 -7.07
N ALA A 559 56.07 10.05 -6.09
CA ALA A 559 55.34 11.23 -5.66
C ALA A 559 55.23 12.31 -6.75
N CYS A 560 56.00 12.22 -7.86
CA CYS A 560 55.81 13.09 -9.02
C CYS A 560 54.36 13.08 -9.53
N LEU A 561 53.68 11.92 -9.49
CA LEU A 561 52.28 11.76 -9.91
C LEU A 561 51.31 12.46 -8.95
N SER A 562 51.75 12.87 -7.76
CA SER A 562 50.91 13.61 -6.81
C SER A 562 50.78 15.10 -7.15
N PHE A 563 51.67 15.65 -7.97
CA PHE A 563 51.60 17.05 -8.40
C PHE A 563 50.55 17.24 -9.50
N THR A 564 50.09 18.48 -9.68
CA THR A 564 49.18 18.84 -10.76
C THR A 564 49.94 18.85 -12.10
N VAL A 565 49.23 18.54 -13.20
CA VAL A 565 49.82 18.53 -14.55
C VAL A 565 50.37 19.92 -14.89
N GLU A 566 49.66 20.98 -14.48
CA GLU A 566 50.04 22.36 -14.73
C GLU A 566 51.34 22.73 -14.02
N ARG A 567 51.45 22.39 -12.72
CA ARG A 567 52.68 22.62 -11.95
C ARG A 567 53.86 21.92 -12.59
N THR A 568 53.65 20.68 -13.03
CA THR A 568 54.67 19.85 -13.67
C THR A 568 55.11 20.47 -14.99
N LYS A 569 54.16 20.86 -15.85
CA LYS A 569 54.40 21.51 -17.16
C LYS A 569 55.25 22.77 -17.03
N VAL A 570 54.79 23.75 -16.26
CA VAL A 570 55.45 25.07 -16.17
C VAL A 570 56.89 24.91 -15.65
N ARG A 571 57.09 24.05 -14.64
CA ARG A 571 58.42 23.82 -14.05
C ARG A 571 59.39 23.12 -15.01
N ILE A 572 58.91 22.13 -15.75
CA ILE A 572 59.71 21.43 -16.74
C ILE A 572 60.05 22.36 -17.91
N PHE A 573 59.09 23.16 -18.42
CA PHE A 573 59.36 24.12 -19.49
C PHE A 573 60.39 25.17 -19.08
N MET A 574 60.31 25.68 -17.85
CA MET A 574 61.32 26.59 -17.33
C MET A 574 62.69 25.95 -17.21
N TYR A 575 62.74 24.70 -16.74
CA TYR A 575 63.99 23.94 -16.64
C TYR A 575 64.61 23.68 -18.01
N ASN A 576 63.81 23.23 -18.98
CA ASN A 576 64.27 22.96 -20.35
C ASN A 576 64.77 24.24 -21.03
N TRP A 577 64.08 25.37 -20.85
CA TRP A 577 64.51 26.67 -21.38
C TRP A 577 65.85 27.13 -20.81
N LEU A 578 66.13 26.85 -19.52
CA LEU A 578 67.45 27.11 -18.93
C LEU A 578 68.51 26.13 -19.44
N LEU A 579 68.12 24.88 -19.69
CA LEU A 579 69.00 23.81 -20.16
C LEU A 579 69.49 24.08 -21.59
N GLU A 580 68.59 24.48 -22.49
CA GLU A 580 68.90 24.88 -23.87
C GLU A 580 69.90 26.05 -23.95
N ARG A 581 69.97 26.86 -22.89
CA ARG A 581 70.86 28.01 -22.77
C ARG A 581 72.16 27.71 -22.01
N GLY A 582 72.38 26.47 -21.61
CA GLY A 582 73.56 26.06 -20.84
C GLY A 582 73.64 26.62 -19.42
N LEU A 583 72.53 27.12 -18.86
CA LEU A 583 72.49 27.79 -17.56
C LEU A 583 72.29 26.83 -16.38
N VAL A 584 71.92 25.58 -16.64
CA VAL A 584 71.73 24.52 -15.64
C VAL A 584 72.40 23.24 -16.11
N THR A 585 72.80 22.40 -15.15
CA THR A 585 73.43 21.11 -15.43
C THR A 585 72.49 20.15 -16.16
N SER A 586 73.07 19.26 -16.96
CA SER A 586 72.33 18.25 -17.73
C SER A 586 71.59 17.26 -16.81
N ARG A 587 70.28 17.09 -17.10
CA ARG A 587 69.31 16.12 -16.55
C ARG A 587 69.21 16.03 -15.01
N LEU A 588 68.55 17.00 -14.39
CA LEU A 588 68.18 16.96 -12.97
C LEU A 588 67.10 15.92 -12.68
N ALA A 589 67.11 15.34 -11.48
CA ALA A 589 66.06 14.45 -10.99
C ALA A 589 64.70 15.16 -10.86
N LEU A 590 63.61 14.44 -11.13
CA LEU A 590 62.23 14.96 -11.01
C LEU A 590 61.92 15.52 -9.63
N SER A 591 62.45 14.90 -8.57
CA SER A 591 62.28 15.36 -7.19
C SER A 591 62.85 16.78 -6.99
N THR A 592 64.02 17.08 -7.57
CA THR A 592 64.67 18.38 -7.47
C THR A 592 63.84 19.49 -8.11
N ILE A 593 63.22 19.20 -9.26
CA ILE A 593 62.42 20.17 -10.02
C ILE A 593 61.01 20.32 -9.44
N LEU A 594 60.34 19.21 -9.14
CA LEU A 594 58.90 19.20 -8.81
C LEU A 594 58.61 19.38 -7.32
N ALA A 595 59.46 18.83 -6.44
CA ALA A 595 59.19 18.80 -5.01
C ALA A 595 59.61 20.08 -4.28
N CYS A 596 60.46 20.92 -4.87
CA CYS A 596 60.91 22.14 -4.22
C CYS A 596 59.78 23.19 -4.10
N SER A 597 59.88 24.05 -3.08
CA SER A 597 58.90 25.12 -2.84
C SER A 597 58.91 26.15 -3.97
N ASP A 598 57.81 26.88 -4.16
CA ASP A 598 57.74 27.92 -5.20
C ASP A 598 58.77 29.03 -4.95
N LYS A 599 59.01 29.40 -3.69
CA LYS A 599 60.05 30.37 -3.32
C LYS A 599 61.43 29.92 -3.78
N TYR A 600 61.78 28.66 -3.52
CA TYR A 600 63.06 28.10 -3.93
C TYR A 600 63.17 28.00 -5.46
N PHE A 601 62.12 27.51 -6.12
CA PHE A 601 62.08 27.38 -7.57
C PHE A 601 62.28 28.74 -8.26
N MET A 602 61.61 29.78 -7.73
CA MET A 602 61.74 31.15 -8.24
C MET A 602 63.15 31.70 -8.07
N SER A 603 63.78 31.54 -6.90
CA SER A 603 65.13 32.06 -6.68
C SER A 603 66.20 31.31 -7.47
N TYR A 604 66.08 29.98 -7.57
CA TYR A 604 67.15 29.13 -8.08
C TYR A 604 67.07 28.86 -9.58
N PHE A 605 65.87 28.72 -10.14
CA PHE A 605 65.67 28.49 -11.57
C PHE A 605 65.24 29.78 -12.28
N VAL A 606 64.19 30.44 -11.79
CA VAL A 606 63.59 31.56 -12.53
C VAL A 606 64.49 32.80 -12.55
N LYS A 607 65.03 33.21 -11.39
CA LYS A 607 65.92 34.39 -11.29
C LYS A 607 67.35 34.16 -11.77
N LYS A 608 67.67 32.96 -12.27
CA LYS A 608 69.00 32.61 -12.79
C LYS A 608 69.34 33.34 -14.09
N HIS A 609 68.33 33.85 -14.80
CA HIS A 609 68.46 34.66 -15.99
C HIS A 609 67.64 35.96 -15.86
N PRO A 610 68.12 37.12 -16.35
CA PRO A 610 67.38 38.38 -16.27
C PRO A 610 65.96 38.31 -16.88
N MET A 611 65.78 37.63 -18.01
CA MET A 611 64.46 37.40 -18.65
C MET A 611 63.64 36.25 -18.03
N GLY A 612 64.19 35.51 -17.08
CA GLY A 612 63.54 34.32 -16.54
C GLY A 612 62.16 34.57 -15.92
N PRO A 613 61.93 35.66 -15.15
CA PRO A 613 60.61 35.99 -14.62
C PRO A 613 59.55 36.21 -15.70
N GLU A 614 59.90 36.86 -16.81
CA GLU A 614 58.98 37.12 -17.93
C GLU A 614 58.61 35.81 -18.65
N VAL A 615 59.60 34.97 -18.93
CA VAL A 615 59.41 33.65 -19.54
C VAL A 615 58.56 32.74 -18.65
N TRP A 616 58.80 32.76 -17.33
CA TRP A 616 58.02 32.02 -16.36
C TRP A 616 56.54 32.43 -16.32
N GLU A 617 56.25 33.74 -16.37
CA GLU A 617 54.86 34.22 -16.49
C GLU A 617 54.24 33.82 -17.83
N ASN A 618 55.01 33.83 -18.92
CA ASN A 618 54.51 33.39 -20.21
C ASN A 618 54.10 31.92 -20.20
N TYR A 619 54.96 31.02 -19.70
CA TYR A 619 54.61 29.59 -19.57
C TYR A 619 53.40 29.35 -18.66
N LYS A 620 53.26 30.12 -17.57
CA LYS A 620 52.06 30.03 -16.73
C LYS A 620 50.78 30.42 -17.50
N ARG A 621 50.85 31.48 -18.31
CA ARG A 621 49.71 31.91 -19.16
C ARG A 621 49.40 30.88 -20.24
N GLU A 622 50.40 30.31 -20.89
CA GLU A 622 50.21 29.28 -21.92
C GLU A 622 49.56 28.01 -21.36
N VAL A 623 50.06 27.51 -20.23
CA VAL A 623 49.49 26.33 -19.57
C VAL A 623 48.07 26.60 -19.05
N ALA A 624 47.79 27.82 -18.56
CA ALA A 624 46.44 28.21 -18.15
C ALA A 624 45.46 28.33 -19.35
N LYS A 625 45.92 28.82 -20.51
CA LYS A 625 45.10 28.87 -21.74
C LYS A 625 44.78 27.47 -22.25
N ALA A 626 45.75 26.56 -22.26
CA ALA A 626 45.56 25.17 -22.69
C ALA A 626 44.56 24.38 -21.80
N LYS A 627 44.35 24.83 -20.56
CA LYS A 627 43.35 24.26 -19.64
C LYS A 627 41.90 24.71 -19.94
N ASN A 628 41.74 25.90 -20.53
CA ASN A 628 40.44 26.53 -20.76
C ASN A 628 39.87 26.28 -22.17
N MET A 629 40.58 25.55 -23.04
CA MET A 629 39.98 25.01 -24.27
C MET A 629 39.12 23.80 -23.92
N PRO A 630 37.80 23.81 -24.21
CA PRO A 630 37.00 22.61 -24.09
C PRO A 630 37.53 21.58 -25.09
N CYS A 631 37.70 20.33 -24.66
CA CYS A 631 37.98 19.22 -25.56
C CYS A 631 36.81 19.13 -26.55
N SER A 632 37.09 19.36 -27.84
CA SER A 632 36.20 19.06 -28.97
C SER A 632 36.04 17.57 -29.17
#